data_AF-A0A1V2MCJ4-F1
#
_entry.id   AF-A0A1V2MCJ4-F1
#
_cell.length_a   1.000
_cell.length_b   1.000
_cell.length_c   1.000
_cell.angle_alpha   90.00
_cell.angle_beta   90.00
_cell.angle_gamma   90.00
#
_symmetry.space_group_name_H-M   'P 1'
#
loop_
_entity.id
_entity.type
_entity.pdbx_description
1 polymer ?
#
loop_
_entity_poly.entity_id
_entity_poly.type
_entity_poly.pdbx_seq_one_letter_code
_entity_poly.pdbx_strand_id
1 'polypeptide(L)'
;MKLRQKFAMVMAATMLATAIPNVTQAATITADRESMTTSSENNLNKYYYVYDEDEHAKKNNAINLKIQNNQGDPIKGSEEDPSIFTIEATDIKFNEDLFINTEDNEGFYALADESEGKDGMDDSSDRTTTTSTSMTPPDYPERLFTIEDGVYTSYVSTSYAVYKKYISKTENQDQYKKINSDFEEVYVFEKVTEKIDGKDVTKFRSVEDYNATNKKFEHANTITAINPNLTGDDKLDWISSNSDQLHFTVKASETAAQSTQVYIKEFSVSLDENDNKVLDVEMYQNFARNQTACRLYVPIAFQVTGKAPSVKLGGPDPRYAGAKTVLSSNGEVTGDVLEVNISKKGELSVTAAGKLGVFEFEEEQEHIFDGNFDGTETDASDYKEDVDDDDIEKLNANGRFFHIQLENSKLEFELNEGNRYWNDGLVPGILQDYIGLTGGLRNYEEDIQVEVIAAEDNELLVRIIDKGIESGKERKYEGGIEFINLPIDMTSRKDELSLGDVEITITEVENLSYGNDLGEWDYDDANEFKEELVLAEVIDEEFMFDVDEEAEVWAGQESDKVELALREIVAGAIDKRDEFYLKFQNSSLVENNIADIDFMFDDGEISNGEEKIFYEEDDDDEYVLDLDALYDIAEGDYINKTDEEKAAQDWHSMLEELTFVIEVDAAASATEGNMNLVVESDNFEDDEKTFIIGKVKKPFTIKTEPIVLDLGVKEQRTGKIVITESQVEVFKRGTEFLIALEDISIKDAKISVNSESELEIDTDVDDGYIKITIEEESDDVPAVITIEDIEFDIWAGTPRGGYDLYISGNAVDMDNEAAEDLDLNSCDEDEVAEYIDDDKEQEVIKESDFLYIGDSVENTQIQTVVDFRAGTTTVNGKKVAMTSKPYITTKGWSMIGVRDLATFFGIDSEHIAFGHDDNNVMTVTITNGTIGATGSTLVTIKNGSKILTVNGTPKIMDEAMTIGSDNRAYAPIRPIAEALGLSVSWNPATNVATFTN
;
A
#
# COMPACT_ATOMS: atom_id res chain seq x y z
N MET A 1 17.30 -16.77 4.58
CA MET A 1 16.28 -17.58 3.85
C MET A 1 14.83 -17.37 4.30
N LYS A 2 14.48 -17.42 5.60
CA LYS A 2 13.10 -17.19 6.07
C LYS A 2 12.63 -15.73 6.04
N LEU A 3 13.54 -14.76 5.88
CA LEU A 3 13.24 -13.33 5.74
C LEU A 3 12.87 -12.98 4.29
N ARG A 4 13.65 -13.45 3.31
CA ARG A 4 13.36 -13.33 1.87
C ARG A 4 12.02 -13.96 1.46
N GLN A 5 11.61 -15.07 2.08
CA GLN A 5 10.27 -15.67 1.84
C GLN A 5 9.11 -14.88 2.47
N LYS A 6 9.36 -14.11 3.54
CA LYS A 6 8.36 -13.23 4.14
C LYS A 6 8.23 -11.93 3.32
N PHE A 7 9.35 -11.38 2.85
CA PHE A 7 9.39 -10.18 2.00
C PHE A 7 8.76 -10.42 0.63
N ALA A 8 9.03 -11.57 0.00
CA ALA A 8 8.38 -11.96 -1.26
C ALA A 8 6.87 -12.24 -1.11
N MET A 9 6.41 -12.70 0.07
CA MET A 9 4.97 -12.84 0.35
C MET A 9 4.28 -11.50 0.56
N VAL A 10 4.97 -10.53 1.17
CA VAL A 10 4.46 -9.16 1.35
C VAL A 10 4.37 -8.47 0.00
N MET A 11 5.44 -8.50 -0.82
CA MET A 11 5.44 -7.98 -2.20
C MET A 11 4.41 -8.65 -3.11
N ALA A 12 4.20 -9.96 -3.00
CA ALA A 12 3.18 -10.66 -3.77
C ALA A 12 1.73 -10.36 -3.30
N ALA A 13 1.55 -9.97 -2.04
CA ALA A 13 0.26 -9.49 -1.54
C ALA A 13 -0.03 -8.06 -2.02
N THR A 14 0.99 -7.21 -2.16
CA THR A 14 0.88 -5.85 -2.71
C THR A 14 0.66 -5.85 -4.23
N MET A 15 1.33 -6.75 -4.96
CA MET A 15 1.22 -6.84 -6.43
C MET A 15 -0.08 -7.49 -6.94
N LEU A 16 -0.85 -8.17 -6.09
CA LEU A 16 -2.19 -8.69 -6.45
C LEU A 16 -3.31 -7.67 -6.25
N ALA A 17 -3.01 -6.44 -5.82
CA ALA A 17 -3.99 -5.38 -5.62
C ALA A 17 -4.19 -4.42 -6.81
N THR A 18 -3.33 -4.43 -7.83
CA THR A 18 -3.30 -3.37 -8.87
C THR A 18 -3.69 -3.82 -10.27
N ALA A 19 -4.57 -4.82 -10.38
CA ALA A 19 -5.31 -5.06 -11.62
C ALA A 19 -6.79 -5.38 -11.33
N ILE A 20 -7.43 -4.49 -10.56
CA ILE A 20 -8.89 -4.38 -10.61
C ILE A 20 -9.17 -3.38 -11.74
N PRO A 21 -9.94 -3.73 -12.79
CA PRO A 21 -10.39 -2.71 -13.73
C PRO A 21 -11.06 -1.59 -12.92
N ASN A 22 -10.78 -0.33 -13.25
CA ASN A 22 -11.48 0.84 -12.70
C ASN A 22 -12.97 0.80 -13.10
N VAL A 23 -13.72 -0.14 -12.52
CA VAL A 23 -15.15 -0.02 -12.36
C VAL A 23 -15.29 0.98 -11.23
N THR A 24 -15.81 2.17 -11.54
CA THR A 24 -16.16 3.17 -10.54
C THR A 24 -16.95 2.45 -9.43
N GLN A 25 -16.33 2.18 -8.28
CA GLN A 25 -16.98 1.36 -7.25
C GLN A 25 -18.23 2.09 -6.77
N ALA A 26 -19.35 1.38 -6.75
CA ALA A 26 -20.66 1.99 -6.51
C ALA A 26 -20.87 2.43 -5.04
N ALA A 27 -20.22 1.76 -4.09
CA ALA A 27 -20.07 2.19 -2.71
C ALA A 27 -18.57 2.15 -2.32
N THR A 28 -18.15 3.03 -1.41
CA THR A 28 -16.82 3.00 -0.76
C THR A 28 -16.96 2.70 0.72
N ILE A 29 -15.91 2.13 1.30
CA ILE A 29 -15.80 1.82 2.73
C ILE A 29 -14.46 2.36 3.26
N THR A 30 -14.50 3.07 4.37
CA THR A 30 -13.34 3.44 5.20
C THR A 30 -13.61 3.01 6.65
N ALA A 31 -12.57 2.97 7.47
CA ALA A 31 -12.65 2.66 8.89
C ALA A 31 -12.03 3.82 9.67
N ASP A 32 -12.76 4.39 10.62
CA ASP A 32 -12.31 5.55 11.38
C ASP A 32 -12.51 5.28 12.87
N ARG A 33 -11.56 5.69 13.71
CA ARG A 33 -11.67 5.62 15.17
C ARG A 33 -12.43 6.85 15.69
N GLU A 34 -13.75 6.85 15.61
CA GLU A 34 -14.55 7.79 16.41
C GLU A 34 -14.86 7.16 17.77
N SER A 35 -14.48 7.83 18.87
CA SER A 35 -14.83 7.39 20.22
C SER A 35 -16.33 7.12 20.34
N MET A 36 -16.67 5.92 20.81
CA MET A 36 -18.05 5.49 21.07
C MET A 36 -18.65 6.15 22.33
N THR A 37 -18.06 7.24 22.85
CA THR A 37 -18.55 7.99 24.02
C THR A 37 -18.28 9.48 23.85
N THR A 38 -19.20 10.36 24.28
CA THR A 38 -18.96 11.83 24.31
C THR A 38 -19.34 12.50 25.63
N SER A 39 -18.73 13.67 25.84
CA SER A 39 -19.13 14.72 26.79
C SER A 39 -19.41 16.09 26.13
N SER A 40 -19.31 16.25 24.80
CA SER A 40 -19.33 17.56 24.11
C SER A 40 -20.67 17.97 23.49
N GLU A 41 -20.84 19.27 23.20
CA GLU A 41 -22.11 19.88 22.73
C GLU A 41 -22.48 19.60 21.25
N ASN A 42 -21.61 18.95 20.45
CA ASN A 42 -21.85 18.73 19.02
C ASN A 42 -22.01 17.22 18.67
N ASN A 43 -23.21 16.69 18.96
CA ASN A 43 -23.49 15.25 19.07
C ASN A 43 -24.06 14.57 17.80
N LEU A 44 -23.77 15.09 16.60
CA LEU A 44 -24.44 14.58 15.40
C LEU A 44 -23.99 13.17 14.96
N ASN A 45 -22.78 12.70 15.29
CA ASN A 45 -22.25 11.41 14.81
C ASN A 45 -21.76 10.45 15.91
N LYS A 46 -21.88 10.81 17.18
CA LYS A 46 -21.20 10.12 18.28
C LYS A 46 -22.17 9.37 19.22
N TYR A 47 -21.64 8.41 19.98
CA TYR A 47 -22.39 7.42 20.74
C TYR A 47 -22.49 7.82 22.23
N TYR A 48 -23.60 7.46 22.88
CA TYR A 48 -23.78 7.63 24.33
C TYR A 48 -23.67 6.27 25.01
N TYR A 49 -22.70 6.08 25.92
CA TYR A 49 -22.52 4.88 26.73
C TYR A 49 -22.55 5.21 28.23
N VAL A 50 -22.88 4.24 29.09
CA VAL A 50 -23.00 4.41 30.55
C VAL A 50 -21.76 3.95 31.32
N TYR A 51 -21.38 4.78 32.30
CA TYR A 51 -20.46 4.47 33.39
C TYR A 51 -20.92 3.23 34.17
N ASP A 52 -20.14 2.16 34.14
CA ASP A 52 -20.03 1.24 35.27
C ASP A 52 -18.54 1.15 35.63
N GLU A 53 -18.21 1.39 36.90
CA GLU A 53 -16.83 1.55 37.38
C GLU A 53 -16.04 0.22 37.39
N ASP A 54 -16.64 -0.90 36.97
CA ASP A 54 -15.97 -2.19 36.89
C ASP A 54 -15.93 -2.76 35.43
N GLU A 55 -14.70 -2.84 34.93
CA GLU A 55 -14.19 -3.60 33.77
C GLU A 55 -14.55 -3.20 32.32
N HIS A 56 -15.67 -2.52 32.02
CA HIS A 56 -16.10 -2.38 30.60
C HIS A 56 -15.82 -1.04 29.91
N ALA A 57 -15.78 0.09 30.62
CA ALA A 57 -15.47 1.39 30.01
C ALA A 57 -14.00 1.54 29.54
N LYS A 58 -13.11 0.61 29.91
CA LYS A 58 -11.66 0.66 29.63
C LYS A 58 -11.23 -0.05 28.34
N LYS A 59 -12.16 -0.60 27.55
CA LYS A 59 -11.82 -1.31 26.31
C LYS A 59 -12.74 -0.87 25.18
N ASN A 60 -12.45 0.31 24.64
CA ASN A 60 -13.08 0.85 23.44
C ASN A 60 -12.60 0.04 22.21
N ASN A 61 -12.93 -1.26 22.17
CA ASN A 61 -12.48 -2.22 21.15
C ASN A 61 -13.35 -2.19 19.87
N ALA A 62 -14.31 -1.27 19.79
CA ALA A 62 -15.23 -1.13 18.67
C ALA A 62 -14.79 0.04 17.75
N ILE A 63 -14.82 -0.19 16.44
CA ILE A 63 -14.43 0.76 15.39
C ILE A 63 -15.63 1.04 14.49
N ASN A 64 -15.74 2.24 13.95
CA ASN A 64 -16.81 2.61 13.03
C ASN A 64 -16.38 2.46 11.57
N LEU A 65 -17.09 1.59 10.84
CA LEU A 65 -17.00 1.55 9.39
C LEU A 65 -17.86 2.66 8.80
N LYS A 66 -17.23 3.55 8.03
CA LYS A 66 -17.92 4.58 7.25
C LYS A 66 -18.16 4.02 5.85
N ILE A 67 -19.43 3.82 5.53
CA ILE A 67 -19.86 3.36 4.21
C ILE A 67 -20.47 4.56 3.48
N GLN A 68 -20.14 4.73 2.20
CA GLN A 68 -20.64 5.82 1.36
C GLN A 68 -21.16 5.31 0.01
N ASN A 69 -22.32 5.82 -0.42
CA ASN A 69 -22.86 5.59 -1.77
C ASN A 69 -22.37 6.67 -2.74
N ASN A 70 -21.63 6.26 -3.78
CA ASN A 70 -21.06 7.15 -4.78
C ASN A 70 -21.86 7.22 -6.10
N GLN A 71 -22.91 6.39 -6.24
CA GLN A 71 -23.73 6.35 -7.45
C GLN A 71 -24.76 7.49 -7.53
N GLY A 72 -25.18 7.80 -8.76
CA GLY A 72 -26.20 8.81 -9.06
C GLY A 72 -27.55 8.56 -8.36
N ASP A 73 -27.91 7.29 -8.23
CA ASP A 73 -29.19 6.83 -7.68
C ASP A 73 -29.04 6.33 -6.22
N PRO A 74 -30.00 6.62 -5.33
CA PRO A 74 -29.97 6.10 -3.97
C PRO A 74 -30.12 4.58 -3.94
N ILE A 75 -29.43 3.92 -3.01
CA ILE A 75 -29.70 2.52 -2.69
C ILE A 75 -30.97 2.49 -1.84
N LYS A 76 -31.96 1.71 -2.25
CA LYS A 76 -33.31 1.74 -1.66
C LYS A 76 -33.41 0.74 -0.52
N GLY A 77 -33.97 1.17 0.60
CA GLY A 77 -34.29 0.31 1.74
C GLY A 77 -35.60 0.73 2.41
N SER A 78 -36.38 -0.25 2.85
CA SER A 78 -37.58 -0.11 3.71
C SER A 78 -37.66 -1.26 4.72
N GLU A 79 -38.65 -1.27 5.62
CA GLU A 79 -38.84 -2.39 6.55
C GLU A 79 -39.40 -3.64 5.84
N GLU A 80 -40.26 -3.47 4.81
CA GLU A 80 -40.75 -4.58 3.98
C GLU A 80 -39.72 -5.15 3.00
N ASP A 81 -38.73 -4.36 2.57
CA ASP A 81 -37.68 -4.73 1.61
C ASP A 81 -36.35 -4.01 1.97
N PRO A 82 -35.63 -4.47 3.02
CA PRO A 82 -34.38 -3.86 3.43
C PRO A 82 -33.29 -4.04 2.37
N SER A 83 -32.39 -3.08 2.28
CA SER A 83 -31.18 -3.24 1.47
C SER A 83 -30.19 -4.10 2.24
N ILE A 84 -29.88 -5.29 1.71
CA ILE A 84 -29.03 -6.28 2.36
C ILE A 84 -27.63 -6.23 1.76
N PHE A 85 -26.61 -6.17 2.61
CA PHE A 85 -25.20 -6.34 2.24
C PHE A 85 -24.43 -7.05 3.35
N THR A 86 -23.27 -7.60 3.01
CA THR A 86 -22.39 -8.31 3.95
C THR A 86 -21.11 -7.53 4.16
N ILE A 87 -20.50 -7.69 5.33
CA ILE A 87 -19.15 -7.25 5.65
C ILE A 87 -18.31 -8.50 5.88
N GLU A 88 -17.43 -8.79 4.93
CA GLU A 88 -16.61 -10.00 4.89
C GLU A 88 -15.18 -9.69 5.38
N ALA A 89 -14.72 -10.45 6.37
CA ALA A 89 -13.42 -10.29 7.01
C ALA A 89 -12.34 -11.18 6.40
N THR A 90 -11.16 -10.59 6.18
CA THR A 90 -9.89 -11.29 5.95
C THR A 90 -8.97 -11.04 7.13
N ASP A 91 -8.31 -12.09 7.63
CA ASP A 91 -7.36 -12.02 8.75
C ASP A 91 -7.91 -11.40 10.06
N ILE A 92 -9.22 -11.25 10.19
CA ILE A 92 -9.92 -10.97 11.45
C ILE A 92 -11.07 -11.96 11.67
N LYS A 93 -11.60 -12.00 12.89
CA LYS A 93 -12.89 -12.60 13.24
C LYS A 93 -13.72 -11.59 13.99
N PHE A 94 -14.98 -11.41 13.63
CA PHE A 94 -15.87 -10.54 14.38
C PHE A 94 -16.15 -11.15 15.76
N ASN A 95 -16.26 -10.30 16.76
CA ASN A 95 -16.50 -10.68 18.15
C ASN A 95 -17.95 -10.38 18.55
N GLU A 96 -18.59 -11.32 19.23
CA GLU A 96 -19.93 -11.15 19.82
C GLU A 96 -19.91 -10.19 21.02
N ASP A 97 -18.75 -9.89 21.61
CA ASP A 97 -18.61 -9.01 22.79
C ASP A 97 -18.94 -7.51 22.51
N LEU A 98 -19.14 -7.10 21.26
CA LEU A 98 -19.84 -5.84 20.92
C LEU A 98 -21.26 -5.78 21.49
N PHE A 99 -21.87 -6.96 21.64
CA PHE A 99 -23.29 -7.17 21.69
C PHE A 99 -23.67 -7.84 23.02
N ILE A 100 -23.43 -7.15 24.13
CA ILE A 100 -24.02 -7.59 25.41
C ILE A 100 -25.55 -7.43 25.27
N ASN A 101 -26.28 -8.54 25.34
CA ASN A 101 -27.73 -8.55 25.17
C ASN A 101 -28.40 -7.57 26.15
N THR A 102 -29.25 -6.69 25.62
CA THR A 102 -29.93 -5.67 26.44
C THR A 102 -31.18 -6.20 27.16
N GLU A 103 -31.61 -7.43 26.88
CA GLU A 103 -32.83 -8.02 27.43
C GLU A 103 -32.81 -8.29 28.95
N ASP A 104 -31.65 -8.52 29.57
CA ASP A 104 -31.59 -8.94 30.98
C ASP A 104 -31.71 -7.79 32.01
N ASN A 105 -31.79 -6.50 31.60
CA ASN A 105 -31.57 -5.34 32.49
C ASN A 105 -32.65 -4.22 32.50
N GLU A 106 -33.92 -4.51 32.18
CA GLU A 106 -35.09 -3.60 32.34
C GLU A 106 -34.89 -2.14 31.84
N GLY A 107 -34.07 -1.88 30.80
CA GLY A 107 -33.95 -0.57 30.13
C GLY A 107 -32.63 -0.36 29.38
N PHE A 108 -32.63 0.44 28.30
CA PHE A 108 -31.46 0.77 27.48
C PHE A 108 -30.67 1.93 28.12
N TYR A 109 -29.35 2.02 27.92
CA TYR A 109 -28.45 2.90 28.70
C TYR A 109 -27.98 4.11 27.87
N ALA A 110 -28.09 5.35 28.40
CA ALA A 110 -27.30 6.51 27.93
C ALA A 110 -27.24 7.62 29.01
N LEU A 111 -26.05 8.19 29.26
CA LEU A 111 -25.77 9.16 30.34
C LEU A 111 -26.40 10.56 30.13
N ALA A 112 -26.57 11.28 31.24
CA ALA A 112 -26.93 12.70 31.32
C ALA A 112 -25.73 13.56 31.74
N ASP A 113 -25.70 14.82 31.29
CA ASP A 113 -24.75 15.87 31.68
C ASP A 113 -25.02 16.36 33.11
N GLU A 114 -23.98 16.44 33.94
CA GLU A 114 -23.98 17.12 35.25
C GLU A 114 -23.00 18.30 35.27
N SER A 115 -23.15 19.24 34.34
CA SER A 115 -22.56 20.57 34.47
C SER A 115 -23.36 21.44 35.46
N GLU A 116 -23.10 21.27 36.77
CA GLU A 116 -23.53 22.25 37.78
C GLU A 116 -22.76 23.58 37.63
N GLY A 117 -23.33 24.49 36.84
CA GLY A 117 -23.30 25.93 37.10
C GLY A 117 -22.21 26.75 36.40
N LYS A 118 -22.64 27.71 35.58
CA LYS A 118 -22.56 29.14 35.89
C LYS A 118 -23.40 29.99 34.93
N ASP A 119 -24.26 30.80 35.53
CA ASP A 119 -24.89 31.99 34.96
C ASP A 119 -23.87 32.90 34.27
N GLY A 120 -24.14 33.34 33.04
CA GLY A 120 -23.31 34.37 32.44
C GLY A 120 -23.54 34.76 30.99
N MET A 121 -24.77 34.95 30.50
CA MET A 121 -24.97 35.91 29.39
C MET A 121 -26.41 36.42 29.27
N ASP A 122 -26.62 37.63 29.81
CA ASP A 122 -27.64 38.58 29.35
C ASP A 122 -26.86 39.77 28.75
N ASP A 123 -26.86 39.89 27.42
CA ASP A 123 -27.34 41.07 26.68
C ASP A 123 -26.80 41.03 25.23
N SER A 124 -27.70 40.76 24.28
CA SER A 124 -27.52 41.16 22.89
C SER A 124 -28.89 41.36 22.25
N SER A 125 -29.39 42.58 22.39
CA SER A 125 -30.51 43.10 21.62
C SER A 125 -30.20 43.05 20.13
N ASP A 126 -30.89 42.19 19.37
CA ASP A 126 -31.86 42.59 18.34
C ASP A 126 -32.17 41.42 17.39
N ARG A 127 -32.96 40.43 17.85
CA ARG A 127 -33.77 39.60 16.94
C ARG A 127 -35.21 39.59 17.43
N THR A 128 -35.97 40.46 16.80
CA THR A 128 -37.39 40.71 17.02
C THR A 128 -38.24 39.46 16.74
N THR A 129 -38.81 38.92 17.82
CA THR A 129 -40.12 38.24 17.92
C THR A 129 -40.45 37.19 16.85
N THR A 130 -40.02 35.95 17.10
CA THR A 130 -40.81 34.76 16.75
C THR A 130 -41.12 33.98 18.03
N THR A 131 -42.40 33.94 18.38
CA THR A 131 -42.92 33.16 19.50
C THR A 131 -42.83 31.67 19.18
N SER A 132 -41.87 31.00 19.83
CA SER A 132 -42.06 29.78 20.63
C SER A 132 -42.64 28.54 19.96
N THR A 133 -41.75 27.62 19.56
CA THR A 133 -41.69 26.21 20.04
C THR A 133 -40.38 25.59 19.50
N SER A 134 -39.25 26.24 19.80
CA SER A 134 -37.93 25.61 19.63
C SER A 134 -37.72 24.65 20.80
N MET A 135 -37.76 23.35 20.54
CA MET A 135 -37.16 22.37 21.46
C MET A 135 -35.66 22.66 21.50
N THR A 136 -35.18 23.21 22.61
CA THR A 136 -33.77 23.20 22.98
C THR A 136 -33.31 21.74 23.16
N PRO A 137 -32.35 21.21 22.39
CA PRO A 137 -31.71 19.93 22.73
C PRO A 137 -30.68 20.19 23.85
N PRO A 138 -30.67 19.38 24.92
CA PRO A 138 -29.58 18.40 25.02
C PRO A 138 -29.90 17.05 25.73
N ASP A 139 -31.17 16.70 25.95
CA ASP A 139 -31.50 15.56 26.84
C ASP A 139 -31.64 14.16 26.20
N TYR A 140 -31.61 14.04 24.86
CA TYR A 140 -31.80 12.78 24.12
C TYR A 140 -30.75 12.60 23.01
N PRO A 141 -30.23 11.39 22.82
CA PRO A 141 -29.19 11.12 21.83
C PRO A 141 -29.74 11.14 20.39
N GLU A 142 -28.95 11.60 19.42
CA GLU A 142 -29.35 11.59 18.01
C GLU A 142 -29.40 10.18 17.40
N ARG A 143 -28.70 9.22 18.00
CA ARG A 143 -28.76 7.80 17.66
C ARG A 143 -28.79 6.93 18.93
N LEU A 144 -29.62 5.90 18.91
CA LEU A 144 -29.77 4.86 19.92
C LEU A 144 -29.51 3.50 19.29
N PHE A 145 -29.08 2.54 20.10
CA PHE A 145 -28.93 1.15 19.67
C PHE A 145 -29.60 0.20 20.63
N THR A 146 -30.20 -0.86 20.06
CA THR A 146 -30.70 -2.00 20.82
C THR A 146 -29.97 -3.26 20.40
N ILE A 147 -29.81 -4.20 21.33
CA ILE A 147 -29.22 -5.52 21.07
C ILE A 147 -30.22 -6.56 21.56
N GLU A 148 -30.79 -7.32 20.64
CA GLU A 148 -31.75 -8.39 20.91
C GLU A 148 -31.28 -9.65 20.19
N ASP A 149 -31.11 -10.77 20.92
CA ASP A 149 -30.65 -12.05 20.37
C ASP A 149 -29.35 -11.96 19.52
N GLY A 150 -28.44 -11.02 19.86
CA GLY A 150 -27.18 -10.80 19.13
C GLY A 150 -27.33 -9.96 17.85
N VAL A 151 -28.51 -9.40 17.59
CA VAL A 151 -28.78 -8.45 16.51
C VAL A 151 -28.72 -7.03 17.05
N TYR A 152 -27.86 -6.22 16.45
CA TYR A 152 -27.67 -4.81 16.81
C TYR A 152 -28.46 -3.90 15.89
N THR A 153 -29.42 -3.15 16.43
CA THR A 153 -30.29 -2.28 15.65
C THR A 153 -30.08 -0.81 15.99
N SER A 154 -29.79 -0.01 14.97
CA SER A 154 -29.67 1.45 15.05
C SER A 154 -31.04 2.13 14.93
N TYR A 155 -31.31 3.08 15.81
CA TYR A 155 -32.46 3.98 15.78
C TYR A 155 -31.96 5.42 15.78
N VAL A 156 -32.45 6.22 14.84
CA VAL A 156 -32.03 7.62 14.71
C VAL A 156 -33.17 8.58 14.96
N SER A 157 -32.86 9.67 15.62
CA SER A 157 -33.80 10.72 15.94
C SER A 157 -34.32 11.40 14.66
N THR A 158 -35.49 12.03 14.74
CA THR A 158 -36.06 12.75 13.60
C THR A 158 -35.22 13.93 13.12
N SER A 159 -34.42 14.58 13.97
CA SER A 159 -33.47 15.63 13.54
C SER A 159 -32.34 15.03 12.73
N TYR A 160 -31.70 13.98 13.23
CA TYR A 160 -30.67 13.24 12.48
C TYR A 160 -31.20 12.67 11.15
N ALA A 161 -32.41 12.09 11.15
CA ALA A 161 -33.02 11.56 9.93
C ALA A 161 -33.31 12.65 8.88
N VAL A 162 -33.63 13.88 9.30
CA VAL A 162 -33.75 15.03 8.37
C VAL A 162 -32.38 15.43 7.84
N TYR A 163 -31.36 15.49 8.71
CA TYR A 163 -29.99 15.81 8.33
C TYR A 163 -29.44 14.82 7.28
N LYS A 164 -29.64 13.52 7.52
CA LYS A 164 -29.28 12.42 6.60
C LYS A 164 -30.18 12.33 5.36
N LYS A 165 -31.23 13.16 5.29
CA LYS A 165 -32.24 13.13 4.22
C LYS A 165 -32.94 11.78 4.07
N TYR A 166 -33.05 11.00 5.15
CA TYR A 166 -33.96 9.85 5.19
C TYR A 166 -35.41 10.34 5.15
N ILE A 167 -35.65 11.47 5.81
CA ILE A 167 -36.93 12.17 5.84
C ILE A 167 -36.75 13.65 5.53
N SER A 168 -37.85 14.34 5.30
CA SER A 168 -37.93 15.76 4.99
C SER A 168 -39.01 16.41 5.84
N LYS A 169 -38.76 17.67 6.23
CA LYS A 169 -39.72 18.50 6.98
C LYS A 169 -40.61 19.25 6.00
N THR A 170 -41.93 19.21 6.18
CA THR A 170 -42.88 19.94 5.32
C THR A 170 -42.99 21.42 5.71
N GLU A 171 -43.71 22.23 4.92
CA GLU A 171 -43.95 23.65 5.21
C GLU A 171 -44.61 23.89 6.59
N ASN A 172 -45.31 22.89 7.13
CA ASN A 172 -45.72 22.86 8.54
C ASN A 172 -44.58 22.27 9.38
N GLN A 173 -44.03 23.07 10.30
CA GLN A 173 -42.82 22.74 11.06
C GLN A 173 -42.92 21.56 12.05
N ASP A 174 -44.03 20.82 12.07
CA ASP A 174 -44.19 19.62 12.92
C ASP A 174 -44.49 18.36 12.10
N GLN A 175 -44.44 18.44 10.76
CA GLN A 175 -44.80 17.35 9.86
C GLN A 175 -43.59 16.84 9.08
N TYR A 176 -43.40 15.52 9.11
CA TYR A 176 -42.29 14.82 8.47
C TYR A 176 -42.78 13.87 7.38
N LYS A 177 -42.01 13.75 6.29
CA LYS A 177 -42.28 12.87 5.15
C LYS A 177 -41.01 12.12 4.74
N LYS A 178 -41.08 10.80 4.55
CA LYS A 178 -39.99 9.99 3.98
C LYS A 178 -39.82 10.34 2.49
N ILE A 179 -38.57 10.47 2.04
CA ILE A 179 -38.28 11.17 0.77
C ILE A 179 -38.79 10.40 -0.47
N ASN A 180 -38.89 9.06 -0.41
CA ASN A 180 -39.27 8.24 -1.58
C ASN A 180 -40.21 7.04 -1.28
N SER A 181 -40.79 6.95 -0.08
CA SER A 181 -41.73 5.88 0.31
C SER A 181 -42.61 6.33 1.48
N ASP A 182 -43.48 5.44 1.94
CA ASP A 182 -44.32 5.64 3.12
C ASP A 182 -43.55 5.20 4.38
N PHE A 183 -43.95 5.75 5.54
CA PHE A 183 -43.48 5.22 6.83
C PHE A 183 -44.24 3.93 7.12
N GLU A 184 -43.49 2.86 7.37
CA GLU A 184 -44.02 1.56 7.78
C GLU A 184 -44.17 1.56 9.31
N GLU A 185 -43.07 1.77 10.04
CA GLU A 185 -43.08 1.96 11.50
C GLU A 185 -42.26 3.18 11.98
N VAL A 186 -42.53 3.62 13.21
CA VAL A 186 -41.76 4.64 13.96
C VAL A 186 -41.68 4.21 15.43
N TYR A 187 -40.57 4.53 16.09
CA TYR A 187 -40.23 4.03 17.42
C TYR A 187 -40.25 5.19 18.43
N VAL A 188 -40.70 4.93 19.66
CA VAL A 188 -40.75 5.95 20.71
C VAL A 188 -39.95 5.47 21.91
N PHE A 189 -38.98 6.26 22.32
CA PHE A 189 -38.14 5.99 23.48
C PHE A 189 -38.45 6.97 24.61
N GLU A 190 -38.55 6.46 25.83
CA GLU A 190 -38.74 7.23 27.07
C GLU A 190 -37.41 7.38 27.82
N LYS A 191 -37.05 8.60 28.25
CA LYS A 191 -35.94 8.82 29.20
C LYS A 191 -36.40 8.50 30.63
N VAL A 192 -35.67 7.61 31.29
CA VAL A 192 -35.92 7.14 32.66
C VAL A 192 -34.65 7.35 33.47
N THR A 193 -34.74 8.04 34.60
CA THR A 193 -33.60 8.19 35.52
C THR A 193 -33.81 7.27 36.73
N GLU A 194 -32.83 6.42 37.03
CA GLU A 194 -32.83 5.47 38.14
C GLU A 194 -31.59 5.66 39.02
N LYS A 195 -31.69 5.37 40.32
CA LYS A 195 -30.53 5.39 41.21
C LYS A 195 -29.86 4.04 41.30
N ILE A 196 -28.61 3.95 40.84
CA ILE A 196 -27.75 2.78 40.98
C ILE A 196 -26.57 3.18 41.88
N ASP A 197 -26.40 2.47 42.99
CA ASP A 197 -25.36 2.72 44.01
C ASP A 197 -25.25 4.18 44.51
N GLY A 198 -26.38 4.90 44.50
CA GLY A 198 -26.49 6.27 44.99
C GLY A 198 -26.21 7.35 43.94
N LYS A 199 -25.79 6.98 42.72
CA LYS A 199 -25.65 7.87 41.56
C LYS A 199 -26.90 7.79 40.69
N ASP A 200 -27.28 8.92 40.10
CA ASP A 200 -28.38 8.98 39.13
C ASP A 200 -27.89 8.46 37.76
N VAL A 201 -28.52 7.41 37.24
CA VAL A 201 -28.23 6.79 35.94
C VAL A 201 -29.41 7.02 35.02
N THR A 202 -29.14 7.60 33.85
CA THR A 202 -30.16 7.80 32.82
C THR A 202 -30.20 6.59 31.88
N LYS A 203 -31.42 6.17 31.56
CA LYS A 203 -31.76 5.08 30.66
C LYS A 203 -32.78 5.57 29.64
N PHE A 204 -32.79 5.00 28.45
CA PHE A 204 -33.85 5.16 27.48
C PHE A 204 -34.55 3.81 27.33
N ARG A 205 -35.87 3.74 27.33
CA ARG A 205 -36.58 2.47 27.11
C ARG A 205 -37.56 2.59 25.96
N SER A 206 -37.67 1.53 25.17
CA SER A 206 -38.72 1.38 24.17
C SER A 206 -40.05 1.31 24.91
N VAL A 207 -41.01 2.10 24.46
CA VAL A 207 -42.35 2.07 25.05
C VAL A 207 -43.14 1.01 24.28
N GLU A 208 -43.13 -0.24 24.74
CA GLU A 208 -43.92 -1.32 24.14
C GLU A 208 -45.31 -1.41 24.82
N ASP A 209 -46.40 -1.63 24.05
CA ASP A 209 -47.77 -2.10 24.47
C ASP A 209 -49.09 -1.22 24.44
N TYR A 210 -49.47 -0.38 23.46
CA TYR A 210 -50.64 0.56 23.57
C TYR A 210 -51.95 -0.13 23.21
N ASN A 211 -52.81 -0.32 24.20
CA ASN A 211 -54.17 -0.80 24.01
C ASN A 211 -55.05 0.30 23.38
N ALA A 212 -54.86 0.56 22.09
CA ALA A 212 -55.88 1.18 21.26
C ALA A 212 -56.80 0.10 20.69
N THR A 213 -57.77 -0.36 21.49
CA THR A 213 -58.94 -1.04 20.94
C THR A 213 -59.54 -0.22 19.79
N ASN A 214 -59.44 -0.77 18.58
CA ASN A 214 -60.14 -0.38 17.35
C ASN A 214 -59.96 1.07 16.86
N LYS A 215 -58.93 1.29 16.04
CA LYS A 215 -59.09 1.90 14.70
C LYS A 215 -57.98 1.41 13.77
N LYS A 216 -58.33 0.53 12.84
CA LYS A 216 -57.57 0.34 11.59
C LYS A 216 -57.46 1.70 10.93
N PHE A 217 -56.27 2.26 10.84
CA PHE A 217 -55.96 3.26 9.82
C PHE A 217 -55.52 2.48 8.60
N GLU A 218 -56.37 2.44 7.57
CA GLU A 218 -55.97 1.90 6.27
C GLU A 218 -54.79 2.78 5.79
N HIS A 219 -53.60 2.18 5.72
CA HIS A 219 -52.28 2.76 5.35
C HIS A 219 -51.30 3.16 6.46
N ALA A 220 -51.48 2.71 7.71
CA ALA A 220 -50.37 2.69 8.68
C ALA A 220 -50.51 1.43 9.54
N ASN A 221 -49.65 0.44 9.33
CA ASN A 221 -49.69 -0.78 10.13
C ASN A 221 -48.81 -0.62 11.37
N THR A 222 -49.50 -0.51 12.52
CA THR A 222 -49.11 -0.90 13.89
C THR A 222 -48.03 -0.11 14.64
N ILE A 223 -48.49 0.75 15.56
CA ILE A 223 -47.72 1.36 16.67
C ILE A 223 -48.16 0.68 17.97
N THR A 224 -47.22 0.31 18.87
CA THR A 224 -47.50 -0.41 20.13
C THR A 224 -46.76 0.25 21.32
N ALA A 225 -47.44 0.93 22.27
CA ALA A 225 -46.91 1.48 23.58
C ALA A 225 -47.75 1.37 24.92
N ILE A 226 -47.42 0.72 26.05
CA ILE A 226 -48.08 0.96 27.39
C ILE A 226 -47.02 0.93 28.50
N ASN A 227 -47.06 1.91 29.42
CA ASN A 227 -47.35 1.64 30.85
C ASN A 227 -47.73 2.89 31.69
N PRO A 228 -48.19 2.78 32.97
CA PRO A 228 -49.61 2.81 33.35
C PRO A 228 -50.00 3.94 34.32
N ASN A 229 -49.18 4.98 34.53
CA ASN A 229 -49.35 5.86 35.69
C ASN A 229 -49.76 7.32 35.41
N LEU A 230 -50.18 7.66 34.19
CA LEU A 230 -50.72 8.99 33.93
C LEU A 230 -52.22 9.04 34.27
N THR A 231 -52.53 9.41 35.52
CA THR A 231 -53.90 9.83 35.90
C THR A 231 -54.03 11.34 35.73
N GLY A 232 -54.69 11.77 34.66
CA GLY A 232 -54.99 13.17 34.38
C GLY A 232 -55.33 13.37 32.90
N ASP A 233 -55.98 14.46 32.53
CA ASP A 233 -56.38 14.81 31.16
C ASP A 233 -55.19 15.03 30.18
N ASP A 234 -53.97 14.63 30.56
CA ASP A 234 -52.72 14.77 29.81
C ASP A 234 -52.60 13.65 28.76
N LYS A 235 -53.39 13.79 27.70
CA LYS A 235 -53.34 12.94 26.52
C LYS A 235 -52.27 13.44 25.56
N LEU A 236 -51.40 12.55 25.08
CA LEU A 236 -50.75 12.71 23.77
C LEU A 236 -51.87 12.66 22.72
N ASP A 237 -52.20 13.81 22.12
CA ASP A 237 -53.22 13.88 21.07
C ASP A 237 -52.56 13.51 19.73
N TRP A 238 -53.06 12.42 19.13
CA TRP A 238 -52.39 11.52 18.18
C TRP A 238 -51.89 12.10 16.83
N ILE A 239 -50.93 11.37 16.24
CA ILE A 239 -50.50 11.38 14.84
C ILE A 239 -51.72 11.32 13.90
N SER A 240 -51.89 12.29 13.00
CA SER A 240 -52.96 12.26 11.98
C SER A 240 -52.39 12.02 10.59
N SER A 241 -52.79 10.94 9.92
CA SER A 241 -52.60 10.78 8.47
C SER A 241 -53.64 11.62 7.74
N ASN A 242 -53.24 12.66 6.98
CA ASN A 242 -54.14 13.27 5.99
C ASN A 242 -54.14 12.39 4.73
N SER A 243 -55.33 12.04 4.26
CA SER A 243 -55.60 10.91 3.35
C SER A 243 -55.05 11.01 1.92
N ASP A 244 -54.18 11.98 1.62
CA ASP A 244 -53.55 12.10 0.31
C ASP A 244 -52.01 12.21 0.39
N GLN A 245 -51.40 12.32 1.59
CA GLN A 245 -49.94 12.39 1.80
C GLN A 245 -49.55 11.81 3.19
N LEU A 246 -48.74 10.74 3.20
CA LEU A 246 -48.30 10.02 4.40
C LEU A 246 -47.25 10.80 5.21
N HIS A 247 -47.73 11.66 6.11
CA HIS A 247 -46.92 12.39 7.08
C HIS A 247 -47.22 11.90 8.50
N PHE A 248 -46.24 11.95 9.39
CA PHE A 248 -46.49 11.91 10.85
C PHE A 248 -46.27 13.30 11.46
N THR A 249 -46.97 13.58 12.57
CA THR A 249 -46.85 14.84 13.33
C THR A 249 -46.53 14.52 14.77
N VAL A 250 -45.50 15.13 15.33
CA VAL A 250 -45.18 15.04 16.76
C VAL A 250 -45.80 16.26 17.45
N LYS A 251 -46.79 16.06 18.33
CA LYS A 251 -47.37 17.14 19.15
C LYS A 251 -47.13 16.86 20.62
N ALA A 252 -46.30 17.70 21.23
CA ALA A 252 -46.13 17.75 22.67
C ALA A 252 -47.43 18.21 23.35
N SER A 253 -47.93 17.45 24.33
CA SER A 253 -48.95 17.94 25.27
C SER A 253 -48.28 18.88 26.27
N GLU A 254 -48.94 19.98 26.67
CA GLU A 254 -48.41 21.01 27.59
C GLU A 254 -47.92 20.46 28.95
N THR A 255 -48.18 19.19 29.26
CA THR A 255 -47.90 18.54 30.55
C THR A 255 -47.19 17.18 30.44
N ALA A 256 -46.94 16.65 29.23
CA ALA A 256 -46.29 15.34 29.02
C ALA A 256 -45.03 15.40 28.13
N ALA A 257 -44.55 16.60 27.79
CA ALA A 257 -43.52 16.82 26.77
C ALA A 257 -42.06 16.60 27.18
N GLN A 258 -41.77 16.09 28.38
CA GLN A 258 -40.39 16.10 28.90
C GLN A 258 -39.68 14.73 28.92
N SER A 259 -40.38 13.61 28.66
CA SER A 259 -39.79 12.28 28.88
C SER A 259 -39.86 11.29 27.70
N THR A 260 -40.21 11.69 26.46
CA THR A 260 -40.17 10.77 25.30
C THR A 260 -39.75 11.42 23.97
N GLN A 261 -39.05 10.70 23.09
CA GLN A 261 -38.65 11.13 21.74
C GLN A 261 -38.92 10.06 20.66
N VAL A 262 -39.21 10.52 19.44
CA VAL A 262 -39.46 9.65 18.26
C VAL A 262 -38.15 9.37 17.53
N TYR A 263 -37.94 8.10 17.19
CA TYR A 263 -36.83 7.58 16.41
C TYR A 263 -37.31 6.74 15.21
N ILE A 264 -36.43 6.53 14.26
CA ILE A 264 -36.64 5.75 13.05
C ILE A 264 -35.53 4.69 12.96
N LYS A 265 -35.90 3.44 12.64
CA LYS A 265 -34.93 2.35 12.46
C LYS A 265 -34.01 2.63 11.25
N GLU A 266 -32.70 2.63 11.46
CA GLU A 266 -31.72 2.96 10.42
C GLU A 266 -31.19 1.70 9.74
N PHE A 267 -30.55 0.80 10.52
CA PHE A 267 -30.02 -0.48 10.06
C PHE A 267 -29.96 -1.50 11.21
N SER A 268 -29.82 -2.78 10.86
CA SER A 268 -29.48 -3.87 11.79
C SER A 268 -28.21 -4.57 11.34
N VAL A 269 -27.42 -5.07 12.29
CA VAL A 269 -26.20 -5.86 12.06
C VAL A 269 -26.29 -7.15 12.87
N SER A 270 -25.95 -8.28 12.26
CA SER A 270 -25.86 -9.57 12.94
C SER A 270 -24.65 -10.36 12.46
N LEU A 271 -24.06 -11.17 13.34
CA LEU A 271 -23.03 -12.14 12.96
C LEU A 271 -23.68 -13.29 12.17
N ASP A 272 -23.08 -13.69 11.04
CA ASP A 272 -23.56 -14.85 10.27
C ASP A 272 -23.48 -16.13 11.13
N GLU A 273 -24.58 -16.90 11.15
CA GLU A 273 -24.71 -18.10 12.00
C GLU A 273 -23.68 -19.20 11.69
N ASN A 274 -23.08 -19.19 10.50
CA ASN A 274 -22.18 -20.23 9.99
C ASN A 274 -20.73 -19.75 9.81
N ASP A 275 -20.47 -18.45 9.81
CA ASP A 275 -19.14 -17.86 9.62
C ASP A 275 -18.91 -16.58 10.44
N ASN A 276 -18.07 -16.67 11.47
CA ASN A 276 -17.68 -15.52 12.30
C ASN A 276 -16.75 -14.51 11.61
N LYS A 277 -16.58 -14.63 10.30
CA LYS A 277 -15.92 -13.65 9.43
C LYS A 277 -16.92 -12.85 8.60
N VAL A 278 -18.22 -13.02 8.81
CA VAL A 278 -19.23 -12.31 8.04
C VAL A 278 -20.21 -11.63 8.99
N LEU A 279 -20.43 -10.33 8.80
CA LEU A 279 -21.58 -9.62 9.36
C LEU A 279 -22.63 -9.42 8.26
N ASP A 280 -23.87 -9.76 8.57
CA ASP A 280 -25.03 -9.42 7.77
C ASP A 280 -25.55 -8.05 8.19
N VAL A 281 -25.78 -7.16 7.21
CA VAL A 281 -26.33 -5.82 7.44
C VAL A 281 -27.61 -5.63 6.66
N GLU A 282 -28.67 -5.24 7.37
CA GLU A 282 -29.97 -4.86 6.81
C GLU A 282 -30.20 -3.36 6.98
N MET A 283 -30.32 -2.61 5.89
CA MET A 283 -30.55 -1.16 5.91
C MET A 283 -32.00 -0.82 5.53
N TYR A 284 -32.70 -0.10 6.41
CA TYR A 284 -34.14 0.18 6.30
C TYR A 284 -34.46 1.59 5.77
N GLN A 285 -33.43 2.40 5.53
CA GLN A 285 -33.53 3.75 4.99
C GLN A 285 -32.85 3.85 3.63
N ASN A 286 -33.28 4.82 2.81
CA ASN A 286 -32.63 5.07 1.52
C ASN A 286 -31.25 5.69 1.74
N PHE A 287 -30.24 5.12 1.08
CA PHE A 287 -28.87 5.58 1.15
C PHE A 287 -28.57 6.53 -0.01
N ALA A 288 -28.67 7.83 0.26
CA ALA A 288 -28.53 8.89 -0.72
C ALA A 288 -27.07 9.12 -1.18
N ARG A 289 -26.91 9.75 -2.34
CA ARG A 289 -25.60 10.09 -2.92
C ARG A 289 -24.88 11.18 -2.14
N ASN A 290 -23.59 10.96 -1.91
CA ASN A 290 -22.49 11.90 -1.63
C ASN A 290 -22.89 13.35 -1.27
N GLN A 291 -23.33 13.53 -0.02
CA GLN A 291 -23.10 14.74 0.76
C GLN A 291 -22.43 14.28 2.05
N THR A 292 -21.55 15.09 2.64
CA THR A 292 -20.87 14.83 3.92
C THR A 292 -21.84 14.36 5.02
N ALA A 293 -23.10 14.79 4.94
CA ALA A 293 -24.20 14.41 5.81
C ALA A 293 -24.81 13.01 5.58
N CYS A 294 -24.45 12.24 4.55
CA CYS A 294 -25.17 11.01 4.11
C CYS A 294 -24.36 9.70 4.26
N ARG A 295 -23.27 9.68 5.04
CA ARG A 295 -22.50 8.45 5.36
C ARG A 295 -23.26 7.53 6.33
N LEU A 296 -23.16 6.22 6.11
CA LEU A 296 -23.62 5.18 7.03
C LEU A 296 -22.46 4.79 7.95
N TYR A 297 -22.74 4.66 9.25
CA TYR A 297 -21.73 4.35 10.26
C TYR A 297 -22.12 3.03 10.90
N VAL A 298 -21.30 2.00 10.71
CA VAL A 298 -21.57 0.65 11.21
C VAL A 298 -20.47 0.27 12.20
N PRO A 299 -20.78 0.10 13.50
CA PRO A 299 -19.78 -0.31 14.47
C PRO A 299 -19.43 -1.79 14.30
N ILE A 300 -18.14 -2.10 14.45
CA ILE A 300 -17.58 -3.45 14.43
C ILE A 300 -16.60 -3.63 15.59
N ALA A 301 -16.48 -4.83 16.12
CA ALA A 301 -15.36 -5.27 16.94
C ALA A 301 -14.96 -6.64 16.48
N PHE A 302 -13.67 -6.88 16.58
CA PHE A 302 -13.05 -8.02 15.98
C PHE A 302 -11.78 -8.39 16.73
N GLN A 303 -11.34 -9.61 16.48
CA GLN A 303 -10.03 -10.09 16.88
C GLN A 303 -9.18 -10.27 15.63
N VAL A 304 -7.97 -9.72 15.63
CA VAL A 304 -6.98 -9.97 14.58
C VAL A 304 -6.51 -11.43 14.65
N THR A 305 -6.52 -12.09 13.49
CA THR A 305 -6.16 -13.52 13.33
C THR A 305 -5.04 -13.76 12.32
N GLY A 306 -4.62 -12.73 11.59
CA GLY A 306 -3.59 -12.79 10.56
C GLY A 306 -2.85 -11.46 10.40
N LYS A 307 -2.09 -11.32 9.32
CA LYS A 307 -1.12 -10.23 9.14
C LYS A 307 -1.61 -9.09 8.27
N ALA A 308 -2.68 -9.31 7.51
CA ALA A 308 -3.29 -8.30 6.64
C ALA A 308 -4.79 -8.18 6.94
N PRO A 309 -5.15 -7.76 8.17
CA PRO A 309 -6.54 -7.65 8.57
C PRO A 309 -7.26 -6.65 7.66
N SER A 310 -8.40 -7.05 7.11
CA SER A 310 -9.18 -6.20 6.20
C SER A 310 -10.64 -6.63 6.17
N VAL A 311 -11.51 -5.69 5.81
CA VAL A 311 -12.93 -5.95 5.59
C VAL A 311 -13.34 -5.54 4.18
N LYS A 312 -14.31 -6.24 3.63
CA LYS A 312 -14.83 -6.02 2.29
C LYS A 312 -16.35 -6.03 2.29
N LEU A 313 -16.96 -5.14 1.53
CA LEU A 313 -18.39 -5.17 1.25
C LEU A 313 -18.74 -6.26 0.22
N GLY A 314 -19.75 -7.05 0.55
CA GLY A 314 -20.37 -8.07 -0.28
C GLY A 314 -21.89 -7.93 -0.27
N GLY A 315 -22.58 -8.81 -0.99
CA GLY A 315 -24.04 -8.87 -0.98
C GLY A 315 -24.68 -9.07 -2.35
N PRO A 316 -26.02 -9.23 -2.38
CA PRO A 316 -26.78 -9.51 -3.60
C PRO A 316 -26.92 -8.30 -4.52
N ASP A 317 -26.86 -7.07 -4.00
CA ASP A 317 -26.83 -5.86 -4.82
C ASP A 317 -25.39 -5.59 -5.28
N PRO A 318 -25.11 -5.61 -6.60
CA PRO A 318 -23.75 -5.42 -7.12
C PRO A 318 -23.16 -4.05 -6.78
N ARG A 319 -23.97 -3.10 -6.30
CA ARG A 319 -23.49 -1.78 -5.87
C ARG A 319 -22.62 -1.83 -4.60
N TYR A 320 -22.74 -2.88 -3.80
CA TYR A 320 -21.88 -3.13 -2.63
C TYR A 320 -20.65 -3.98 -2.97
N ALA A 321 -20.55 -4.53 -4.18
CA ALA A 321 -19.54 -5.53 -4.49
C ALA A 321 -18.14 -4.91 -4.66
N GLY A 322 -17.21 -5.33 -3.81
CA GLY A 322 -15.78 -5.15 -4.09
C GLY A 322 -15.04 -4.16 -3.21
N ALA A 323 -15.75 -3.23 -2.56
CA ALA A 323 -15.14 -2.21 -1.73
C ALA A 323 -14.44 -2.84 -0.53
N LYS A 324 -13.15 -2.54 -0.36
CA LYS A 324 -12.29 -3.14 0.65
C LYS A 324 -11.56 -2.04 1.39
N THR A 325 -11.45 -2.16 2.71
CA THR A 325 -10.57 -1.35 3.54
C THR A 325 -9.66 -2.24 4.38
N VAL A 326 -8.42 -1.82 4.57
CA VAL A 326 -7.43 -2.51 5.40
C VAL A 326 -7.57 -1.99 6.83
N LEU A 327 -7.34 -2.86 7.81
CA LEU A 327 -7.32 -2.54 9.22
C LEU A 327 -5.89 -2.74 9.73
N SER A 328 -5.48 -2.16 10.85
CA SER A 328 -4.11 -2.36 11.33
C SER A 328 -3.87 -3.75 11.93
N SER A 329 -2.59 -4.14 11.93
CA SER A 329 -2.12 -5.44 12.42
C SER A 329 -2.09 -5.58 13.95
N ASN A 330 -2.20 -4.48 14.71
CA ASN A 330 -2.20 -4.47 16.18
C ASN A 330 -3.62 -4.60 16.78
N GLY A 331 -4.66 -4.60 15.95
CA GLY A 331 -6.06 -4.52 16.39
C GLY A 331 -6.56 -3.09 16.58
N GLU A 332 -5.78 -2.09 16.17
CA GLU A 332 -6.03 -0.66 16.31
C GLU A 332 -6.05 -0.01 14.93
N VAL A 333 -7.19 0.34 14.34
CA VAL A 333 -7.15 1.00 13.03
C VAL A 333 -6.46 2.37 13.18
N THR A 334 -5.26 2.49 12.61
CA THR A 334 -4.63 3.76 12.23
C THR A 334 -5.52 4.35 11.14
N GLY A 335 -6.42 5.23 11.57
CA GLY A 335 -7.04 6.20 10.69
C GLY A 335 -6.47 7.51 11.17
N ASP A 336 -5.16 7.64 11.03
CA ASP A 336 -4.45 8.80 11.52
C ASP A 336 -4.81 9.91 10.54
N VAL A 337 -5.41 10.98 11.03
CA VAL A 337 -5.70 12.15 10.20
C VAL A 337 -4.41 12.83 9.71
N LEU A 338 -3.27 12.35 10.21
CA LEU A 338 -1.91 12.79 9.99
C LEU A 338 -1.00 11.55 9.84
N GLU A 339 -0.22 11.47 8.77
CA GLU A 339 0.84 10.47 8.61
C GLU A 339 2.18 11.09 9.03
N VAL A 340 3.02 10.33 9.75
CA VAL A 340 4.41 10.75 9.99
C VAL A 340 5.35 9.97 9.11
N ASN A 341 6.05 10.68 8.24
CA ASN A 341 6.99 10.10 7.29
C ASN A 341 8.42 10.53 7.62
N ILE A 342 9.38 9.61 7.50
CA ILE A 342 10.80 9.97 7.50
C ILE A 342 11.20 10.32 6.08
N SER A 343 11.45 11.61 5.83
CA SER A 343 11.88 12.09 4.51
C SER A 343 13.36 11.81 4.28
N LYS A 344 14.21 11.99 5.30
CA LYS A 344 15.65 11.69 5.25
C LYS A 344 16.17 11.28 6.63
N LYS A 345 16.89 10.16 6.71
CA LYS A 345 17.57 9.80 7.97
C LYS A 345 18.81 10.66 8.16
N GLY A 346 19.05 11.06 9.39
CA GLY A 346 20.28 11.74 9.79
C GLY A 346 21.38 10.76 10.18
N GLU A 347 22.59 11.28 10.36
CA GLU A 347 23.67 10.56 11.04
C GLU A 347 24.34 11.50 12.04
N LEU A 348 24.71 10.93 13.18
CA LEU A 348 25.35 11.62 14.29
C LEU A 348 26.65 10.93 14.66
N SER A 349 27.68 11.68 14.96
CA SER A 349 28.88 11.13 15.59
C SER A 349 28.58 10.73 17.05
N VAL A 350 29.51 10.00 17.67
CA VAL A 350 29.46 9.70 19.11
C VAL A 350 29.42 10.95 20.02
N THR A 351 29.68 12.15 19.49
CA THR A 351 29.58 13.42 20.23
C THR A 351 28.34 14.23 19.87
N ALA A 352 27.34 13.62 19.22
CA ALA A 352 26.11 14.26 18.74
C ALA A 352 26.31 15.38 17.70
N ALA A 353 27.49 15.47 17.09
CA ALA A 353 27.68 16.36 15.96
C ALA A 353 27.16 15.67 14.69
N GLY A 354 26.58 16.41 13.75
CA GLY A 354 25.94 15.88 12.55
C GLY A 354 24.51 16.39 12.38
N LYS A 355 23.70 15.66 11.59
CA LYS A 355 22.32 16.02 11.26
C LYS A 355 21.39 14.99 11.91
N LEU A 356 20.39 15.43 12.67
CA LEU A 356 19.44 14.51 13.31
C LEU A 356 18.55 13.79 12.30
N GLY A 357 18.22 14.41 11.16
CA GLY A 357 17.33 13.86 10.12
C GLY A 357 16.11 14.75 9.87
N VAL A 358 15.26 14.31 8.94
CA VAL A 358 14.06 15.01 8.50
C VAL A 358 12.84 14.09 8.63
N PHE A 359 11.82 14.58 9.32
CA PHE A 359 10.51 13.92 9.41
C PHE A 359 9.39 14.90 9.08
N GLU A 360 8.29 14.39 8.55
CA GLU A 360 7.16 15.17 8.06
C GLU A 360 5.88 14.77 8.77
N PHE A 361 5.07 15.76 9.15
CA PHE A 361 3.67 15.60 9.48
C PHE A 361 2.83 15.87 8.23
N GLU A 362 2.37 14.83 7.56
CA GLU A 362 1.55 14.92 6.35
C GLU A 362 0.07 14.80 6.71
N GLU A 363 -0.78 15.67 6.19
CA GLU A 363 -2.22 15.56 6.39
C GLU A 363 -2.82 14.43 5.53
N GLU A 364 -3.48 13.44 6.15
CA GLU A 364 -4.33 12.49 5.40
C GLU A 364 -5.73 13.06 5.11
N GLN A 365 -6.08 14.17 5.76
CA GLN A 365 -7.32 14.90 5.55
C GLN A 365 -7.05 16.41 5.52
N GLU A 366 -7.62 17.13 4.55
CA GLU A 366 -7.48 18.59 4.48
C GLU A 366 -7.85 19.27 5.81
N HIS A 367 -7.02 20.23 6.22
CA HIS A 367 -7.29 21.17 7.31
C HIS A 367 -7.31 20.54 8.72
N ILE A 368 -6.44 19.56 8.97
CA ILE A 368 -6.34 18.99 10.32
C ILE A 368 -5.71 19.96 11.30
N PHE A 369 -4.86 20.86 10.84
CA PHE A 369 -4.22 21.89 11.67
C PHE A 369 -5.07 23.17 11.85
N ASP A 370 -6.32 23.21 11.37
CA ASP A 370 -7.14 24.44 11.37
C ASP A 370 -7.30 25.06 12.78
N GLY A 371 -7.07 26.36 12.88
CA GLY A 371 -7.24 27.10 14.12
C GLY A 371 -6.93 28.59 14.00
N ASN A 372 -7.19 29.34 15.08
CA ASN A 372 -6.91 30.77 15.13
C ASN A 372 -5.61 31.05 15.89
N PHE A 373 -4.85 32.05 15.44
CA PHE A 373 -3.69 32.60 16.16
C PHE A 373 -4.10 33.49 17.36
N ASP A 374 -4.89 32.95 18.29
CA ASP A 374 -5.40 33.68 19.46
C ASP A 374 -4.68 33.32 20.78
N GLY A 375 -3.73 32.37 20.75
CA GLY A 375 -2.97 31.93 21.91
C GLY A 375 -1.51 32.38 21.84
N THR A 376 -1.09 33.21 22.81
CA THR A 376 0.17 33.98 22.90
C THR A 376 0.19 35.24 22.04
N GLU A 377 0.33 36.38 22.71
CA GLU A 377 0.07 37.72 22.16
C GLU A 377 0.90 38.02 20.89
N THR A 378 0.28 38.74 19.96
CA THR A 378 0.69 39.01 18.57
C THR A 378 2.05 39.70 18.36
N ASP A 379 2.89 39.85 19.39
CA ASP A 379 4.20 40.50 19.34
C ASP A 379 5.28 39.59 19.97
N ALA A 380 6.46 39.49 19.35
CA ALA A 380 7.61 38.70 19.84
C ALA A 380 8.12 39.05 21.26
N SER A 381 7.62 40.14 21.85
CA SER A 381 8.10 40.68 23.13
C SER A 381 7.17 40.45 24.32
N ASP A 382 5.99 39.86 24.13
CA ASP A 382 4.95 39.72 25.17
C ASP A 382 4.61 38.26 25.52
N TYR A 383 5.51 37.31 25.23
CA TYR A 383 5.42 35.97 25.80
C TYR A 383 5.49 36.06 27.34
N LYS A 384 4.45 35.57 28.02
CA LYS A 384 4.37 35.60 29.49
C LYS A 384 4.91 34.29 30.03
N GLU A 385 5.94 34.40 30.85
CA GLU A 385 6.56 33.31 31.63
C GLU A 385 5.57 32.65 32.63
N ASP A 386 4.45 33.32 32.97
CA ASP A 386 3.35 32.79 33.78
C ASP A 386 2.08 32.70 32.89
N VAL A 387 1.68 31.50 32.47
CA VAL A 387 0.42 31.26 31.73
C VAL A 387 -0.72 31.14 32.75
N ASP A 388 -1.80 31.92 32.60
CA ASP A 388 -2.97 31.80 33.46
C ASP A 388 -4.02 30.82 32.90
N ASP A 389 -4.99 30.40 33.74
CA ASP A 389 -6.05 29.46 33.34
C ASP A 389 -6.82 29.94 32.08
N ASP A 390 -6.98 31.26 31.91
CA ASP A 390 -7.67 31.85 30.74
C ASP A 390 -6.81 31.72 29.47
N ASP A 391 -5.48 31.73 29.58
CA ASP A 391 -4.56 31.51 28.47
C ASP A 391 -4.44 30.02 28.10
N ILE A 392 -4.50 29.11 29.08
CA ILE A 392 -4.58 27.65 28.84
C ILE A 392 -5.86 27.25 28.11
N GLU A 393 -7.00 27.83 28.49
CA GLU A 393 -8.27 27.60 27.77
C GLU A 393 -8.17 28.05 26.29
N LYS A 394 -7.45 29.15 26.00
CA LYS A 394 -7.23 29.61 24.61
C LYS A 394 -6.25 28.75 23.84
N LEU A 395 -5.21 28.24 24.49
CA LEU A 395 -4.25 27.30 23.90
C LEU A 395 -4.98 26.03 23.47
N ASN A 396 -5.76 25.42 24.36
CA ASN A 396 -6.54 24.21 24.04
C ASN A 396 -7.66 24.44 23.01
N ALA A 397 -8.11 25.68 22.84
CA ALA A 397 -9.15 26.00 21.87
C ALA A 397 -8.65 26.09 20.42
N ASN A 398 -7.32 26.16 20.17
CA ASN A 398 -6.77 26.43 18.84
C ASN A 398 -5.47 25.64 18.55
N GLY A 399 -5.47 24.90 17.44
CA GLY A 399 -4.32 24.15 16.95
C GLY A 399 -4.24 22.72 17.49
N ARG A 400 -3.18 22.02 17.07
CA ARG A 400 -2.85 20.66 17.50
C ARG A 400 -1.51 20.62 18.22
N PHE A 401 -1.37 19.71 19.18
CA PHE A 401 -0.19 19.61 20.03
C PHE A 401 0.49 18.27 19.85
N PHE A 402 1.81 18.29 19.74
CA PHE A 402 2.63 17.10 19.55
C PHE A 402 3.76 17.09 20.54
N HIS A 403 3.87 15.99 21.26
CA HIS A 403 5.00 15.67 22.12
C HIS A 403 6.00 14.81 21.34
N ILE A 404 7.23 15.29 21.22
CA ILE A 404 8.33 14.67 20.47
C ILE A 404 9.43 14.34 21.47
N GLN A 405 9.81 13.06 21.55
CA GLN A 405 10.82 12.57 22.48
C GLN A 405 11.94 11.89 21.70
N LEU A 406 13.20 12.27 21.96
CA LEU A 406 14.35 11.48 21.52
C LEU A 406 14.51 10.30 22.48
N GLU A 407 14.55 9.07 21.98
CA GLU A 407 14.76 7.85 22.78
C GLU A 407 16.24 7.68 23.18
N ASN A 408 16.90 8.78 23.52
CA ASN A 408 18.28 8.82 23.99
C ASN A 408 18.49 9.95 25.00
N SER A 409 18.54 9.60 26.28
CA SER A 409 18.66 10.56 27.39
C SER A 409 20.00 11.30 27.48
N LYS A 410 20.93 11.10 26.54
CA LYS A 410 22.19 11.86 26.46
C LYS A 410 22.09 13.05 25.53
N LEU A 411 21.07 13.06 24.66
CA LEU A 411 20.75 14.16 23.76
C LEU A 411 19.75 15.10 24.43
N GLU A 412 19.88 16.39 24.14
CA GLU A 412 18.89 17.41 24.47
C GLU A 412 18.58 18.29 23.25
N PHE A 413 17.35 18.78 23.13
CA PHE A 413 17.01 19.75 22.09
C PHE A 413 17.61 21.13 22.43
N GLU A 414 18.33 21.75 21.49
CA GLU A 414 18.83 23.13 21.64
C GLU A 414 17.75 24.18 21.31
N LEU A 415 16.52 23.95 21.79
CA LEU A 415 15.38 24.83 21.61
C LEU A 415 14.87 25.32 22.97
N ASN A 416 14.14 26.44 22.95
CA ASN A 416 13.54 27.01 24.15
C ASN A 416 12.05 27.28 23.93
N GLU A 417 11.28 27.27 25.02
CA GLU A 417 9.89 27.71 25.06
C GLU A 417 9.74 29.09 24.37
N GLY A 418 8.71 29.21 23.52
CA GLY A 418 8.44 30.38 22.68
C GLY A 418 9.24 30.47 21.37
N ASN A 419 10.13 29.51 21.08
CA ASN A 419 10.74 29.39 19.74
C ASN A 419 9.65 29.06 18.71
N ARG A 420 9.67 29.73 17.54
CA ARG A 420 8.55 29.68 16.59
C ARG A 420 8.99 29.84 15.14
N TYR A 421 8.14 29.41 14.22
CA TYR A 421 8.30 29.55 12.76
C TYR A 421 7.79 30.91 12.22
N TRP A 422 6.66 31.39 12.76
CA TRP A 422 5.89 32.52 12.24
C TRP A 422 6.69 33.81 11.99
N ASN A 423 6.43 34.46 10.84
CA ASN A 423 7.05 35.72 10.42
C ASN A 423 6.13 36.92 10.70
N ASP A 424 6.34 37.61 11.82
CA ASP A 424 5.61 38.85 12.16
C ASP A 424 6.19 40.11 11.44
N GLY A 425 6.96 39.92 10.37
CA GLY A 425 7.45 41.00 9.50
C GLY A 425 8.53 41.92 10.09
N LEU A 426 9.02 41.65 11.31
CA LEU A 426 10.09 42.43 11.96
C LEU A 426 11.34 41.61 12.29
N VAL A 427 11.20 40.33 12.65
CA VAL A 427 12.29 39.39 12.92
C VAL A 427 11.81 37.97 12.57
N PRO A 428 12.54 37.23 11.70
CA PRO A 428 12.36 35.79 11.51
C PRO A 428 12.34 35.00 12.82
N GLY A 429 11.43 34.03 12.95
CA GLY A 429 11.45 33.07 14.06
C GLY A 429 12.60 32.07 13.92
N ILE A 430 13.13 31.56 15.03
CA ILE A 430 14.27 30.62 15.04
C ILE A 430 13.96 29.32 14.27
N LEU A 431 12.69 28.90 14.21
CA LEU A 431 12.31 27.67 13.53
C LEU A 431 12.23 27.80 11.99
N GLN A 432 12.50 28.98 11.40
CA GLN A 432 12.43 29.13 9.94
C GLN A 432 13.46 28.27 9.19
N ASP A 433 14.61 28.02 9.81
CA ASP A 433 15.66 27.19 9.22
C ASP A 433 15.40 25.68 9.42
N TYR A 434 14.44 25.33 10.28
CA TYR A 434 14.16 23.95 10.71
C TYR A 434 12.76 23.46 10.31
N ILE A 435 11.95 24.27 9.64
CA ILE A 435 10.58 23.92 9.25
C ILE A 435 10.37 24.15 7.75
N GLY A 436 10.01 23.07 7.05
CA GLY A 436 9.56 23.08 5.66
C GLY A 436 8.05 22.94 5.56
N LEU A 437 7.45 23.50 4.49
CA LEU A 437 6.04 23.30 4.15
C LEU A 437 5.91 22.56 2.83
N THR A 438 5.05 21.54 2.80
CA THR A 438 4.86 20.65 1.65
C THR A 438 3.39 20.65 1.18
N GLY A 439 3.15 20.01 0.03
CA GLY A 439 1.81 19.85 -0.53
C GLY A 439 1.00 21.14 -0.60
N GLY A 440 -0.24 21.08 -0.12
CA GLY A 440 -1.22 22.17 -0.06
C GLY A 440 -0.88 23.30 0.91
N LEU A 441 0.12 23.13 1.78
CA LEU A 441 0.64 24.17 2.68
C LEU A 441 1.72 25.05 2.03
N ARG A 442 2.28 24.68 0.88
CA ARG A 442 3.22 25.52 0.14
C ARG A 442 2.57 26.86 -0.25
N ASN A 443 3.28 27.97 -0.02
CA ASN A 443 2.81 29.35 -0.21
C ASN A 443 1.78 29.86 0.82
N TYR A 444 1.62 29.15 1.94
CA TYR A 444 0.79 29.55 3.08
C TYR A 444 1.64 29.84 4.32
N GLU A 445 2.91 30.21 4.16
CA GLU A 445 3.85 30.48 5.26
C GLU A 445 3.32 31.61 6.18
N GLU A 446 2.61 32.58 5.61
CA GLU A 446 1.90 33.66 6.32
C GLU A 446 0.57 33.23 6.95
N ASP A 447 0.20 31.96 6.92
CA ASP A 447 -1.02 31.44 7.57
C ASP A 447 -0.71 30.20 8.43
N ILE A 448 0.57 29.84 8.61
CA ILE A 448 1.01 28.68 9.40
C ILE A 448 1.87 29.11 10.60
N GLN A 449 1.52 28.62 11.80
CA GLN A 449 2.30 28.81 13.01
C GLN A 449 2.74 27.45 13.58
N VAL A 450 4.04 27.30 13.78
CA VAL A 450 4.64 26.24 14.59
C VAL A 450 5.33 26.90 15.78
N GLU A 451 5.06 26.43 16.99
CA GLU A 451 5.56 27.01 18.24
C GLU A 451 6.00 25.92 19.22
N VAL A 452 7.17 26.11 19.84
CA VAL A 452 7.64 25.30 20.97
C VAL A 452 6.96 25.80 22.24
N ILE A 453 6.11 24.94 22.80
CA ILE A 453 5.41 25.19 24.06
C ILE A 453 6.30 24.83 25.25
N ALA A 454 7.08 23.76 25.14
CA ALA A 454 8.06 23.39 26.15
C ALA A 454 9.21 22.62 25.50
N ALA A 455 10.42 22.78 26.04
CA ALA A 455 11.60 22.01 25.66
C ALA A 455 12.39 21.72 26.95
N GLU A 456 12.55 20.44 27.29
CA GLU A 456 13.32 20.00 28.46
C GLU A 456 14.06 18.71 28.11
N ASP A 457 15.39 18.71 28.29
CA ASP A 457 16.26 17.58 27.98
C ASP A 457 15.94 16.99 26.57
N ASN A 458 15.59 15.71 26.52
CA ASN A 458 15.31 14.95 25.29
C ASN A 458 13.85 15.06 24.80
N GLU A 459 13.06 15.99 25.34
CA GLU A 459 11.61 16.10 25.10
C GLU A 459 11.23 17.50 24.61
N LEU A 460 10.31 17.56 23.65
CA LEU A 460 9.85 18.78 23.00
C LEU A 460 8.33 18.73 22.82
N LEU A 461 7.62 19.74 23.33
CA LEU A 461 6.19 19.92 23.10
C LEU A 461 5.99 21.06 22.10
N VAL A 462 5.39 20.75 20.95
CA VAL A 462 5.12 21.71 19.88
C VAL A 462 3.62 21.87 19.63
N ARG A 463 3.23 23.06 19.18
CA ARG A 463 1.89 23.37 18.69
C ARG A 463 1.94 23.79 17.24
N ILE A 464 0.95 23.32 16.46
CA ILE A 464 0.79 23.62 15.04
C ILE A 464 -0.60 24.20 14.77
N ILE A 465 -0.66 25.30 14.01
CA ILE A 465 -1.90 25.99 13.61
C ILE A 465 -1.85 26.40 12.13
N ASP A 466 -2.93 26.12 11.40
CA ASP A 466 -3.26 26.61 10.05
C ASP A 466 -4.45 27.57 10.11
N LYS A 467 -4.25 28.84 9.75
CA LYS A 467 -5.28 29.88 9.73
C LYS A 467 -5.91 30.09 8.34
N GLY A 468 -5.54 29.29 7.34
CA GLY A 468 -5.91 29.50 5.94
C GLY A 468 -7.43 29.62 5.71
N ILE A 469 -8.24 28.82 6.44
CA ILE A 469 -9.70 28.88 6.38
C ILE A 469 -10.23 30.24 6.87
N GLU A 470 -9.78 30.69 8.05
CA GLU A 470 -10.27 31.96 8.64
C GLU A 470 -9.84 33.17 7.81
N SER A 471 -8.62 33.14 7.26
CA SER A 471 -8.07 34.16 6.37
C SER A 471 -8.78 34.24 4.99
N GLY A 472 -9.68 33.29 4.70
CA GLY A 472 -10.41 33.21 3.43
C GLY A 472 -9.56 32.75 2.25
N LYS A 473 -8.42 32.11 2.54
CA LYS A 473 -7.53 31.47 1.57
C LYS A 473 -7.69 29.94 1.70
N GLU A 474 -8.80 29.40 1.20
CA GLU A 474 -9.01 27.94 1.20
C GLU A 474 -8.00 27.25 0.27
N ARG A 475 -7.20 26.34 0.83
CA ARG A 475 -6.42 25.36 0.06
C ARG A 475 -7.32 24.24 -0.45
N LYS A 476 -6.86 23.54 -1.49
CA LYS A 476 -7.65 22.55 -2.25
C LYS A 476 -7.11 21.12 -2.15
N TYR A 477 -6.01 20.97 -1.40
CA TYR A 477 -5.25 19.75 -1.26
C TYR A 477 -4.67 19.73 0.16
N GLU A 478 -4.45 18.52 0.63
CA GLU A 478 -3.69 18.17 1.82
C GLU A 478 -2.26 18.71 1.71
N GLY A 479 -1.63 19.02 2.85
CA GLY A 479 -0.24 19.48 2.88
C GLY A 479 0.50 18.89 4.07
N GLY A 480 1.74 19.31 4.30
CA GLY A 480 2.52 18.80 5.41
C GLY A 480 3.50 19.80 5.97
N ILE A 481 4.03 19.46 7.15
CA ILE A 481 5.01 20.25 7.89
C ILE A 481 6.22 19.37 8.14
N GLU A 482 7.34 19.71 7.51
CA GLU A 482 8.62 19.03 7.65
C GLU A 482 9.41 19.65 8.79
N PHE A 483 9.91 18.83 9.70
CA PHE A 483 10.91 19.18 10.70
C PHE A 483 12.27 18.74 10.19
N ILE A 484 13.14 19.72 9.91
CA ILE A 484 14.40 19.53 9.21
C ILE A 484 15.54 19.72 10.21
N ASN A 485 16.27 18.64 10.51
CA ASN A 485 17.48 18.65 11.34
C ASN A 485 17.33 19.49 12.62
N LEU A 486 16.33 19.17 13.42
CA LEU A 486 16.10 19.86 14.69
C LEU A 486 17.39 19.93 15.51
N PRO A 487 17.72 21.10 16.08
CA PRO A 487 19.02 21.30 16.71
C PRO A 487 19.08 20.55 18.04
N ILE A 488 20.19 19.84 18.27
CA ILE A 488 20.43 18.98 19.43
C ILE A 488 21.87 19.16 19.95
N ASP A 489 22.06 18.90 21.24
CA ASP A 489 23.39 18.85 21.89
C ASP A 489 23.47 17.67 22.87
N MET A 490 24.67 17.40 23.35
CA MET A 490 24.91 16.50 24.46
C MET A 490 24.57 17.17 25.79
N THR A 491 23.66 16.55 26.55
CA THR A 491 23.37 16.85 27.96
C THR A 491 24.62 17.03 28.83
N SER A 492 25.72 16.35 28.47
CA SER A 492 27.05 16.63 29.01
C SER A 492 28.16 16.45 28.00
N ARG A 493 29.09 17.42 27.96
CA ARG A 493 30.40 17.35 27.26
C ARG A 493 31.33 16.19 27.63
N LYS A 494 30.91 15.27 28.51
CA LYS A 494 31.66 14.07 28.92
C LYS A 494 30.97 12.78 28.52
N ASP A 495 29.74 12.89 28.05
CA ASP A 495 28.98 11.77 27.55
C ASP A 495 29.34 11.55 26.08
N GLU A 496 29.16 10.31 25.64
CA GLU A 496 29.32 9.87 24.26
C GLU A 496 28.09 9.02 23.94
N LEU A 497 27.54 9.17 22.74
CA LEU A 497 26.47 8.31 22.23
C LEU A 497 27.00 6.90 21.97
N SER A 498 26.10 5.94 21.95
CA SER A 498 26.42 4.56 21.57
C SER A 498 26.03 4.37 20.12
N LEU A 499 26.86 3.64 19.38
CA LEU A 499 26.59 3.32 17.97
C LEU A 499 25.21 2.68 17.78
N GLY A 500 24.57 3.02 16.66
CA GLY A 500 23.25 2.54 16.25
C GLY A 500 22.17 3.61 16.27
N ASP A 501 20.92 3.18 16.11
CA ASP A 501 19.78 4.06 15.83
C ASP A 501 19.47 5.06 16.97
N VAL A 502 19.21 6.32 16.59
CA VAL A 502 18.48 7.31 17.38
C VAL A 502 17.01 7.26 16.97
N GLU A 503 16.20 6.70 17.86
CA GLU A 503 14.75 6.65 17.68
C GLU A 503 14.09 7.92 18.24
N ILE A 504 12.97 8.30 17.64
CA ILE A 504 12.06 9.31 18.16
C ILE A 504 10.69 8.71 18.41
N THR A 505 10.01 9.22 19.43
CA THR A 505 8.60 8.98 19.69
C THR A 505 7.84 10.28 19.46
N ILE A 506 6.78 10.25 18.65
CA ILE A 506 5.87 11.38 18.44
C ILE A 506 4.49 10.99 18.93
N THR A 507 3.87 11.83 19.75
CA THR A 507 2.53 11.60 20.32
C THR A 507 1.69 12.87 20.17
N GLU A 508 0.48 12.77 19.61
CA GLU A 508 -0.50 13.88 19.66
C GLU A 508 -1.13 13.94 21.07
N VAL A 509 -1.23 15.15 21.64
CA VAL A 509 -1.73 15.36 23.01
C VAL A 509 -2.88 16.36 23.06
N GLU A 510 -3.79 16.21 24.03
CA GLU A 510 -4.94 17.11 24.23
C GLU A 510 -5.09 17.51 25.70
N ASN A 511 -5.94 18.50 25.97
CA ASN A 511 -6.29 18.97 27.31
C ASN A 511 -5.07 19.39 28.13
N LEU A 512 -4.20 20.21 27.52
CA LEU A 512 -3.07 20.79 28.21
C LEU A 512 -3.54 21.51 29.47
N SER A 513 -2.90 21.18 30.57
CA SER A 513 -3.14 21.76 31.87
C SER A 513 -1.81 22.06 32.52
N TYR A 514 -1.84 22.90 33.54
CA TYR A 514 -0.63 23.24 34.27
C TYR A 514 -0.42 22.24 35.42
N GLY A 515 0.67 21.48 35.37
CA GLY A 515 1.04 20.37 36.26
C GLY A 515 2.53 20.29 36.61
N ASN A 516 3.09 19.09 36.86
CA ASN A 516 4.42 18.93 37.50
C ASN A 516 5.52 18.23 36.67
N ASP A 517 5.39 18.03 35.35
CA ASP A 517 6.52 17.58 34.51
C ASP A 517 6.49 18.24 33.12
N LEU A 518 7.56 18.05 32.33
CA LEU A 518 7.95 18.87 31.16
C LEU A 518 7.90 20.37 31.44
N GLY A 519 8.57 20.74 32.52
CA GLY A 519 8.57 22.09 33.07
C GLY A 519 7.51 22.29 34.14
N GLU A 520 6.24 22.48 33.75
CA GLU A 520 5.04 22.60 34.62
C GLU A 520 3.75 22.26 33.83
N TRP A 521 3.79 21.39 32.82
CA TRP A 521 2.66 21.06 31.92
C TRP A 521 2.20 19.59 32.05
N ASP A 522 0.90 19.36 32.25
CA ASP A 522 0.30 18.02 32.33
C ASP A 522 -0.79 17.91 31.26
N TYR A 523 -0.81 16.79 30.54
CA TYR A 523 -1.71 16.56 29.40
C TYR A 523 -2.26 15.14 29.47
N ASP A 524 -3.49 14.97 29.03
CA ASP A 524 -4.05 13.63 28.86
C ASP A 524 -3.49 13.07 27.55
N ASP A 525 -3.02 11.81 27.58
CA ASP A 525 -2.75 11.05 26.35
C ASP A 525 -4.06 10.97 25.56
N ALA A 526 -4.21 11.87 24.60
CA ALA A 526 -5.15 11.68 23.51
C ALA A 526 -4.67 10.40 22.83
N ASN A 527 -5.38 9.30 23.01
CA ASN A 527 -5.04 8.03 22.37
C ASN A 527 -5.28 8.11 20.84
N GLU A 528 -5.08 9.26 20.22
CA GLU A 528 -5.38 9.59 18.83
C GLU A 528 -4.21 9.24 17.90
N PHE A 529 -2.95 9.47 18.29
CA PHE A 529 -1.78 9.22 17.44
C PHE A 529 -0.47 9.01 18.22
N LYS A 530 0.26 7.91 17.97
CA LYS A 530 1.63 7.67 18.47
C LYS A 530 2.47 6.92 17.44
N GLU A 531 3.61 7.47 17.07
CA GLU A 531 4.57 6.82 16.15
C GLU A 531 5.98 6.74 16.74
N GLU A 532 6.67 5.64 16.45
CA GLU A 532 8.07 5.37 16.85
C GLU A 532 8.90 5.17 15.57
N LEU A 533 9.90 6.03 15.36
CA LEU A 533 10.66 6.11 14.10
C LEU A 533 12.16 6.18 14.36
N VAL A 534 12.97 5.55 13.51
CA VAL A 534 14.43 5.76 13.50
C VAL A 534 14.74 7.02 12.70
N LEU A 535 15.13 8.09 13.38
CA LEU A 535 15.38 9.39 12.77
C LEU A 535 16.85 9.56 12.35
N ALA A 536 17.80 9.03 13.13
CA ALA A 536 19.22 9.10 12.84
C ALA A 536 19.95 7.79 13.16
N GLU A 537 21.16 7.61 12.62
CA GLU A 537 22.11 6.57 13.06
C GLU A 537 23.34 7.21 13.72
N VAL A 538 23.74 6.70 14.89
CA VAL A 538 25.00 7.07 15.53
C VAL A 538 26.13 6.23 14.94
N ILE A 539 27.08 6.89 14.30
CA ILE A 539 28.27 6.31 13.69
C ILE A 539 29.53 6.63 14.52
N ASP A 540 30.56 5.79 14.42
CA ASP A 540 31.85 5.98 15.13
C ASP A 540 32.78 6.93 14.36
N GLU A 541 32.25 7.58 13.34
CA GLU A 541 33.00 8.40 12.41
C GLU A 541 32.82 9.88 12.73
N GLU A 542 33.93 10.60 12.60
CA GLU A 542 33.99 12.05 12.82
C GLU A 542 33.75 12.83 11.49
N PHE A 543 33.38 12.13 10.42
CA PHE A 543 32.93 12.66 9.13
C PHE A 543 31.97 11.68 8.43
N MET A 544 31.25 12.13 7.40
CA MET A 544 30.31 11.33 6.62
C MET A 544 30.64 11.37 5.13
N PHE A 545 30.31 10.28 4.43
CA PHE A 545 30.26 10.21 2.97
C PHE A 545 28.86 9.74 2.59
N ASP A 546 28.08 10.59 1.93
CA ASP A 546 26.67 10.36 1.63
C ASP A 546 26.39 10.29 0.13
N VAL A 547 25.26 9.66 -0.18
CA VAL A 547 24.58 9.75 -1.47
C VAL A 547 23.33 10.59 -1.26
N ASP A 548 23.38 11.86 -1.68
CA ASP A 548 22.29 12.81 -1.50
C ASP A 548 21.18 12.60 -2.55
N GLU A 549 21.53 12.22 -3.79
CA GLU A 549 20.59 11.81 -4.84
C GLU A 549 21.03 10.48 -5.48
N GLU A 550 20.12 9.50 -5.52
CA GLU A 550 20.34 8.19 -6.16
C GLU A 550 19.94 8.21 -7.65
N ALA A 551 20.70 7.50 -8.49
CA ALA A 551 20.39 7.34 -9.91
C ALA A 551 19.45 6.16 -10.20
N GLU A 552 18.63 6.27 -11.24
CA GLU A 552 17.83 5.16 -11.77
C GLU A 552 18.10 4.96 -13.26
N VAL A 553 18.92 3.95 -13.60
CA VAL A 553 19.39 3.72 -14.96
C VAL A 553 18.74 2.48 -15.59
N TRP A 554 18.50 2.55 -16.90
CA TRP A 554 18.14 1.38 -17.71
C TRP A 554 19.42 0.80 -18.32
N ALA A 555 19.71 -0.47 -18.03
CA ALA A 555 20.91 -1.14 -18.51
C ALA A 555 21.08 -1.02 -20.04
N GLY A 556 22.21 -0.48 -20.51
CA GLY A 556 22.56 -0.26 -21.91
C GLY A 556 21.81 0.92 -22.56
N GLN A 557 21.21 1.81 -21.78
CA GLN A 557 20.43 2.94 -22.30
C GLN A 557 20.97 4.26 -21.74
N GLU A 558 20.09 5.23 -21.47
CA GLU A 558 20.47 6.55 -20.96
C GLU A 558 21.09 6.47 -19.56
N SER A 559 22.09 7.34 -19.33
CA SER A 559 22.74 7.60 -18.05
C SER A 559 21.85 8.44 -17.12
N ASP A 560 22.20 8.46 -15.84
CA ASP A 560 21.54 9.32 -14.84
C ASP A 560 22.58 9.87 -13.84
N LYS A 561 22.18 10.86 -13.04
CA LYS A 561 23.06 11.59 -12.14
C LYS A 561 22.94 11.09 -10.70
N VAL A 562 24.08 11.10 -10.01
CA VAL A 562 24.19 10.83 -8.56
C VAL A 562 24.82 12.06 -7.91
N GLU A 563 24.21 12.57 -6.85
CA GLU A 563 24.82 13.60 -6.02
C GLU A 563 25.49 12.93 -4.81
N LEU A 564 26.79 13.16 -4.66
CA LEU A 564 27.59 12.66 -3.55
C LEU A 564 27.96 13.81 -2.62
N ALA A 565 28.07 13.54 -1.32
CA ALA A 565 28.50 14.52 -0.34
C ALA A 565 29.57 13.96 0.59
N LEU A 566 30.56 14.80 0.92
CA LEU A 566 31.55 14.54 1.95
C LEU A 566 31.39 15.62 3.02
N ARG A 567 31.15 15.21 4.26
CA ARG A 567 30.80 16.12 5.37
C ARG A 567 31.73 15.90 6.55
N GLU A 568 32.62 16.85 6.82
CA GLU A 568 33.44 16.84 8.03
C GLU A 568 32.59 17.27 9.23
N ILE A 569 32.24 16.31 10.10
CA ILE A 569 31.41 16.59 11.28
C ILE A 569 32.25 17.27 12.37
N VAL A 570 33.46 16.76 12.62
CA VAL A 570 34.37 17.30 13.64
C VAL A 570 35.56 17.93 12.94
N ALA A 571 35.84 19.20 13.24
CA ALA A 571 36.94 19.93 12.63
C ALA A 571 38.28 19.20 12.70
N GLY A 572 38.85 18.89 11.54
CA GLY A 572 40.12 18.17 11.38
C GLY A 572 40.00 16.65 11.46
N ALA A 573 38.80 16.08 11.36
CA ALA A 573 38.56 14.64 11.27
C ALA A 573 39.08 14.05 9.95
N ILE A 574 39.05 14.83 8.86
CA ILE A 574 39.55 14.40 7.55
C ILE A 574 41.01 14.86 7.38
N ASP A 575 41.97 13.92 7.26
CA ASP A 575 43.31 14.26 6.76
C ASP A 575 43.25 14.30 5.24
N LYS A 576 43.19 15.51 4.67
CA LYS A 576 43.16 15.74 3.21
C LYS A 576 44.26 15.05 2.40
N ARG A 577 45.34 14.57 3.04
CA ARG A 577 46.44 13.85 2.38
C ARG A 577 46.13 12.37 2.14
N ASP A 578 45.09 11.87 2.78
CA ASP A 578 44.61 10.51 2.61
C ASP A 578 43.50 10.56 1.54
N GLU A 579 43.79 9.97 0.38
CA GLU A 579 42.92 9.96 -0.79
C GLU A 579 41.68 9.08 -0.55
N PHE A 580 40.60 9.35 -1.28
CA PHE A 580 39.45 8.46 -1.37
C PHE A 580 39.48 7.77 -2.73
N TYR A 581 39.52 6.44 -2.72
CA TYR A 581 39.47 5.59 -3.91
C TYR A 581 38.05 5.07 -4.11
N LEU A 582 37.48 5.30 -5.29
CA LEU A 582 36.09 5.07 -5.63
C LEU A 582 35.98 4.00 -6.73
N LYS A 583 35.23 2.94 -6.46
CA LYS A 583 34.99 1.84 -7.39
C LYS A 583 33.51 1.57 -7.59
N PHE A 584 33.06 1.61 -8.84
CA PHE A 584 31.69 1.35 -9.22
C PHE A 584 31.44 -0.15 -9.41
N GLN A 585 30.28 -0.62 -8.95
CA GLN A 585 29.84 -2.00 -9.10
C GLN A 585 28.43 -2.02 -9.69
N ASN A 586 28.26 -2.81 -10.76
CA ASN A 586 27.00 -2.91 -11.51
C ASN A 586 26.58 -1.57 -12.14
N SER A 587 27.53 -0.65 -12.30
CA SER A 587 27.44 0.65 -12.97
C SER A 587 28.84 1.09 -13.39
N SER A 588 28.92 2.09 -14.27
CA SER A 588 30.16 2.76 -14.67
C SER A 588 29.98 4.27 -14.65
N LEU A 589 31.08 5.01 -14.58
CA LEU A 589 31.07 6.46 -14.69
C LEU A 589 31.10 6.86 -16.18
N VAL A 590 30.29 7.84 -16.57
CA VAL A 590 30.33 8.38 -17.93
C VAL A 590 31.58 9.25 -18.11
N GLU A 591 32.63 8.70 -18.75
CA GLU A 591 33.98 9.29 -18.83
C GLU A 591 34.01 10.74 -19.35
N ASN A 592 33.12 11.10 -20.27
CA ASN A 592 33.08 12.43 -20.88
C ASN A 592 32.69 13.57 -19.93
N ASN A 593 32.33 13.26 -18.67
CA ASN A 593 31.83 14.23 -17.70
C ASN A 593 32.80 14.50 -16.53
N ILE A 594 33.92 13.76 -16.38
CA ILE A 594 34.83 13.94 -15.23
C ILE A 594 35.35 15.39 -15.12
N ALA A 595 35.77 15.97 -16.24
CA ALA A 595 36.31 17.33 -16.26
C ALA A 595 35.25 18.42 -15.95
N ASP A 596 33.97 18.09 -16.12
CA ASP A 596 32.82 18.99 -15.93
C ASP A 596 32.21 18.86 -14.53
N ILE A 597 32.78 18.03 -13.64
CA ILE A 597 32.37 17.93 -12.23
C ILE A 597 32.73 19.23 -11.51
N ASP A 598 31.75 19.82 -10.83
CA ASP A 598 31.92 20.97 -9.95
C ASP A 598 31.73 20.54 -8.48
N PHE A 599 32.67 20.95 -7.64
CA PHE A 599 32.63 20.75 -6.19
C PHE A 599 31.99 21.97 -5.53
N MET A 600 30.80 21.76 -4.96
CA MET A 600 29.97 22.80 -4.37
C MET A 600 30.13 22.79 -2.84
N PHE A 601 30.18 23.99 -2.25
CA PHE A 601 30.20 24.21 -0.81
C PHE A 601 29.60 25.59 -0.49
N ASP A 602 29.26 25.87 0.77
CA ASP A 602 28.51 27.07 1.17
C ASP A 602 29.06 28.40 0.61
N ASP A 603 30.38 28.53 0.61
CA ASP A 603 31.07 29.76 0.22
C ASP A 603 31.47 29.81 -1.27
N GLY A 604 31.16 28.79 -2.09
CA GLY A 604 31.50 28.78 -3.51
C GLY A 604 31.46 27.44 -4.23
N GLU A 605 32.10 27.41 -5.40
CA GLU A 605 32.26 26.22 -6.24
C GLU A 605 33.68 26.17 -6.81
N ILE A 606 34.24 24.97 -6.93
CA ILE A 606 35.53 24.72 -7.59
C ILE A 606 35.33 23.63 -8.64
N SER A 607 35.69 23.93 -9.89
CA SER A 607 35.58 22.99 -11.00
C SER A 607 36.76 22.02 -11.04
N ASN A 608 36.51 20.76 -11.37
CA ASN A 608 37.53 19.72 -11.48
C ASN A 608 38.55 20.03 -12.59
N GLY A 609 38.06 20.37 -13.80
CA GLY A 609 38.85 20.94 -14.89
C GLY A 609 40.19 20.26 -15.19
N GLU A 610 41.27 21.04 -15.30
CA GLU A 610 42.66 20.54 -15.46
C GLU A 610 43.32 20.20 -14.11
N GLU A 611 42.65 20.48 -12.99
CA GLU A 611 43.25 20.49 -11.65
C GLU A 611 43.27 19.09 -11.00
N LYS A 612 42.52 18.13 -11.56
CA LYS A 612 42.51 16.71 -11.15
C LYS A 612 42.15 16.51 -9.67
N ILE A 613 41.08 17.14 -9.20
CA ILE A 613 40.51 16.86 -7.87
C ILE A 613 39.86 15.47 -7.88
N PHE A 614 39.18 15.13 -8.98
CA PHE A 614 38.62 13.80 -9.23
C PHE A 614 39.13 13.25 -10.57
N TYR A 615 39.73 12.07 -10.58
CA TYR A 615 40.33 11.51 -11.79
C TYR A 615 40.41 9.99 -11.73
N GLU A 616 40.45 9.36 -12.91
CA GLU A 616 40.69 7.92 -13.03
C GLU A 616 42.17 7.57 -12.79
N GLU A 617 42.43 6.51 -12.02
CA GLU A 617 43.77 5.96 -11.85
C GLU A 617 44.19 5.15 -13.09
N ASP A 618 45.37 5.46 -13.64
CA ASP A 618 45.93 4.75 -14.79
C ASP A 618 46.11 3.24 -14.44
N ASP A 619 45.20 2.38 -14.90
CA ASP A 619 45.28 0.89 -14.98
C ASP A 619 44.34 0.04 -14.06
N ASP A 620 43.44 0.61 -13.23
CA ASP A 620 42.68 -0.19 -12.22
C ASP A 620 41.14 -0.01 -12.13
N ASP A 621 40.48 0.64 -13.11
CA ASP A 621 39.02 0.93 -13.11
C ASP A 621 38.56 1.57 -11.78
N GLU A 622 39.38 2.48 -11.26
CA GLU A 622 39.26 3.12 -9.95
C GLU A 622 39.44 4.63 -10.10
N TYR A 623 38.66 5.40 -9.35
CA TYR A 623 38.68 6.86 -9.39
C TYR A 623 39.18 7.42 -8.06
N VAL A 624 39.96 8.48 -8.10
CA VAL A 624 40.56 9.10 -6.93
C VAL A 624 39.92 10.46 -6.70
N LEU A 625 39.44 10.70 -5.48
CA LEU A 625 39.10 12.03 -4.96
C LEU A 625 40.25 12.53 -4.06
N ASP A 626 40.99 13.51 -4.56
CA ASP A 626 42.17 14.11 -3.92
C ASP A 626 41.80 15.45 -3.25
N LEU A 627 41.62 15.42 -1.94
CA LEU A 627 41.29 16.62 -1.15
C LEU A 627 42.50 17.53 -0.91
N ASP A 628 43.73 17.05 -1.06
CA ASP A 628 44.94 17.90 -0.99
C ASP A 628 44.98 18.81 -2.21
N ALA A 629 44.63 18.27 -3.40
CA ALA A 629 44.45 19.06 -4.60
C ALA A 629 43.34 20.12 -4.45
N LEU A 630 42.17 19.74 -3.89
CA LEU A 630 41.09 20.69 -3.61
C LEU A 630 41.55 21.82 -2.66
N TYR A 631 42.22 21.46 -1.57
CA TYR A 631 42.75 22.42 -0.60
C TYR A 631 43.73 23.41 -1.25
N ASP A 632 44.65 22.92 -2.08
CA ASP A 632 45.66 23.74 -2.75
C ASP A 632 45.03 24.77 -3.71
N ILE A 633 43.92 24.41 -4.39
CA ILE A 633 43.18 25.30 -5.28
C ILE A 633 42.37 26.32 -4.48
N ALA A 634 41.74 25.88 -3.39
CA ALA A 634 40.97 26.72 -2.49
C ALA A 634 41.86 27.73 -1.73
N GLU A 635 43.15 27.45 -1.58
CA GLU A 635 44.09 28.30 -0.84
C GLU A 635 44.19 29.72 -1.42
N GLY A 636 43.77 30.69 -0.61
CA GLY A 636 43.90 32.12 -0.87
C GLY A 636 42.64 32.78 -1.41
N ASP A 637 41.78 32.05 -2.12
CA ASP A 637 40.49 32.54 -2.59
C ASP A 637 39.36 32.18 -1.62
N TYR A 638 39.37 30.95 -1.09
CA TYR A 638 38.40 30.47 -0.09
C TYR A 638 39.05 30.20 1.28
N ILE A 639 40.29 29.69 1.29
CA ILE A 639 41.01 29.34 2.52
C ILE A 639 42.09 30.39 2.85
N ASN A 640 42.19 30.82 4.11
CA ASN A 640 43.19 31.81 4.51
C ASN A 640 44.64 31.30 4.49
N LYS A 641 45.39 31.65 3.44
CA LYS A 641 46.82 31.30 3.30
C LYS A 641 47.82 31.88 4.32
N THR A 642 47.39 32.79 5.20
CA THR A 642 48.31 33.53 6.08
C THR A 642 48.13 33.25 7.57
N ASP A 643 46.99 32.71 7.96
CA ASP A 643 46.63 32.45 9.34
C ASP A 643 46.18 30.99 9.47
N GLU A 644 47.03 30.13 10.06
CA GLU A 644 46.81 28.69 10.16
C GLU A 644 45.52 28.34 10.92
N GLU A 645 45.15 29.13 11.95
CA GLU A 645 43.93 28.88 12.73
C GLU A 645 42.69 29.23 11.90
N LYS A 646 42.76 30.30 11.10
CA LYS A 646 41.67 30.67 10.20
C LYS A 646 41.59 29.72 8.99
N ALA A 647 42.73 29.25 8.47
CA ALA A 647 42.78 28.26 7.41
C ALA A 647 42.09 26.96 7.80
N ALA A 648 42.34 26.47 9.02
CA ALA A 648 41.67 25.28 9.55
C ALA A 648 40.15 25.48 9.69
N GLN A 649 39.71 26.67 10.10
CA GLN A 649 38.28 27.00 10.17
C GLN A 649 37.64 27.11 8.79
N ASP A 650 38.32 27.77 7.83
CA ASP A 650 37.81 27.92 6.46
C ASP A 650 37.72 26.54 5.76
N TRP A 651 38.70 25.66 6.00
CA TRP A 651 38.67 24.28 5.49
C TRP A 651 37.55 23.45 6.12
N HIS A 652 37.39 23.55 7.43
CA HIS A 652 36.29 22.89 8.12
C HIS A 652 34.93 23.34 7.55
N SER A 653 34.69 24.65 7.42
CA SER A 653 33.44 25.16 6.84
C SER A 653 33.24 24.79 5.38
N MET A 654 34.32 24.62 4.60
CA MET A 654 34.21 24.08 3.23
C MET A 654 33.75 22.62 3.25
N LEU A 655 34.25 21.82 4.19
CA LEU A 655 33.90 20.40 4.32
C LEU A 655 32.63 20.15 5.14
N GLU A 656 32.02 21.15 5.79
CA GLU A 656 30.71 21.00 6.46
C GLU A 656 29.65 20.49 5.46
N GLU A 657 29.76 20.92 4.19
CA GLU A 657 28.88 20.51 3.09
C GLU A 657 29.61 20.60 1.75
N LEU A 658 30.49 19.64 1.46
CA LEU A 658 31.09 19.47 0.14
C LEU A 658 30.25 18.49 -0.69
N THR A 659 29.59 18.96 -1.75
CA THR A 659 28.84 18.09 -2.66
C THR A 659 29.38 18.14 -4.09
N PHE A 660 29.16 17.07 -4.85
CA PHE A 660 29.51 17.00 -6.26
C PHE A 660 28.63 15.98 -6.98
N VAL A 661 28.34 16.25 -8.25
CA VAL A 661 27.44 15.41 -9.07
C VAL A 661 28.26 14.63 -10.07
N ILE A 662 28.05 13.31 -10.09
CA ILE A 662 28.60 12.41 -11.10
C ILE A 662 27.50 11.86 -11.99
N GLU A 663 27.85 11.47 -13.20
CA GLU A 663 26.93 10.82 -14.13
C GLU A 663 27.36 9.35 -14.30
N VAL A 664 26.39 8.45 -14.13
CA VAL A 664 26.61 7.00 -14.15
C VAL A 664 25.67 6.33 -15.15
N ASP A 665 26.13 5.23 -15.71
CA ASP A 665 25.35 4.32 -16.55
C ASP A 665 25.53 2.88 -16.07
N ALA A 666 24.91 1.94 -16.79
CA ALA A 666 25.14 0.52 -16.58
C ALA A 666 25.09 -0.20 -17.92
N ALA A 667 26.06 -1.07 -18.22
CA ALA A 667 26.06 -1.87 -19.44
C ALA A 667 24.81 -2.76 -19.60
N ALA A 668 24.42 -3.10 -20.82
CA ALA A 668 23.27 -3.96 -21.11
C ALA A 668 23.34 -5.32 -20.40
N SER A 669 24.56 -5.83 -20.16
CA SER A 669 24.85 -7.06 -19.43
C SER A 669 24.71 -6.93 -17.90
N ALA A 670 24.60 -5.72 -17.35
CA ALA A 670 24.48 -5.45 -15.92
C ALA A 670 23.28 -6.17 -15.29
N THR A 671 23.35 -6.51 -14.00
CA THR A 671 22.26 -7.21 -13.31
C THR A 671 21.19 -6.25 -12.82
N GLU A 672 19.92 -6.65 -12.90
CA GLU A 672 18.83 -5.89 -12.28
C GLU A 672 19.02 -5.85 -10.75
N GLY A 673 19.04 -4.65 -10.17
CA GLY A 673 19.32 -4.47 -8.74
C GLY A 673 20.07 -3.18 -8.42
N ASN A 674 20.78 -3.18 -7.29
CA ASN A 674 21.48 -1.99 -6.81
C ASN A 674 22.75 -1.71 -7.63
N MET A 675 23.03 -0.43 -7.83
CA MET A 675 24.34 0.10 -8.17
C MET A 675 25.07 0.42 -6.86
N ASN A 676 26.30 -0.05 -6.71
CA ASN A 676 27.07 0.24 -5.50
C ASN A 676 28.34 1.02 -5.83
N LEU A 677 28.68 1.94 -4.94
CA LEU A 677 29.96 2.62 -4.90
C LEU A 677 30.75 2.11 -3.71
N VAL A 678 31.90 1.50 -3.96
CA VAL A 678 32.86 1.14 -2.92
C VAL A 678 33.84 2.28 -2.77
N VAL A 679 34.05 2.77 -1.55
CA VAL A 679 34.99 3.85 -1.24
C VAL A 679 36.02 3.36 -0.24
N GLU A 680 37.30 3.42 -0.60
CA GLU A 680 38.45 3.08 0.26
C GLU A 680 39.21 4.36 0.65
N SER A 681 39.54 4.53 1.94
CA SER A 681 40.36 5.64 2.43
C SER A 681 40.88 5.36 3.84
N ASP A 682 42.12 5.78 4.12
CA ASP A 682 42.71 5.76 5.48
C ASP A 682 41.97 6.71 6.45
N ASN A 683 41.08 7.58 5.95
CA ASN A 683 40.18 8.37 6.78
C ASN A 683 39.12 7.48 7.47
N PHE A 684 38.65 6.39 6.84
CA PHE A 684 37.64 5.51 7.43
C PHE A 684 38.24 4.61 8.53
N GLU A 685 37.44 4.25 9.55
CA GLU A 685 37.90 3.29 10.57
C GLU A 685 38.09 1.87 9.97
N ASP A 686 37.20 1.47 9.06
CA ASP A 686 37.19 0.14 8.44
C ASP A 686 37.94 0.07 7.08
N ASP A 687 38.72 1.11 6.74
CA ASP A 687 39.45 1.34 5.48
C ASP A 687 38.55 1.35 4.20
N GLU A 688 37.48 0.57 4.13
CA GLU A 688 36.58 0.38 2.98
C GLU A 688 35.11 0.46 3.40
N LYS A 689 34.30 1.19 2.62
CA LYS A 689 32.84 1.28 2.75
C LYS A 689 32.11 1.04 1.43
N THR A 690 30.86 0.62 1.50
CA THR A 690 30.01 0.41 0.30
C THR A 690 28.70 1.17 0.44
N PHE A 691 28.42 2.03 -0.53
CA PHE A 691 27.21 2.85 -0.63
C PHE A 691 26.34 2.37 -1.79
N ILE A 692 25.02 2.47 -1.65
CA ILE A 692 24.09 2.25 -2.75
C ILE A 692 23.89 3.60 -3.42
N ILE A 693 24.30 3.73 -4.69
CA ILE A 693 24.21 4.98 -5.45
C ILE A 693 23.01 5.01 -6.40
N GLY A 694 22.24 3.92 -6.46
CA GLY A 694 21.06 3.85 -7.30
C GLY A 694 20.65 2.44 -7.69
N LYS A 695 19.84 2.33 -8.74
CA LYS A 695 19.29 1.04 -9.23
C LYS A 695 19.37 0.91 -10.74
N VAL A 696 19.66 -0.32 -11.18
CA VAL A 696 19.61 -0.76 -12.56
C VAL A 696 18.29 -1.46 -12.84
N LYS A 697 17.60 -1.02 -13.89
CA LYS A 697 16.42 -1.67 -14.48
C LYS A 697 16.77 -2.33 -15.81
N LYS A 698 16.03 -3.39 -16.17
CA LYS A 698 16.20 -4.06 -17.47
C LYS A 698 15.30 -3.43 -18.52
N PRO A 699 15.84 -2.82 -19.59
CA PRO A 699 15.03 -2.10 -20.59
C PRO A 699 14.06 -3.02 -21.33
N PHE A 700 14.43 -4.28 -21.51
CA PHE A 700 13.61 -5.28 -22.17
C PHE A 700 13.90 -6.68 -21.62
N THR A 701 13.03 -7.62 -21.99
CA THR A 701 13.21 -9.04 -21.69
C THR A 701 13.29 -9.84 -22.98
N ILE A 702 14.19 -10.81 -23.01
CA ILE A 702 14.31 -11.78 -24.10
C ILE A 702 13.77 -13.12 -23.61
N LYS A 703 12.92 -13.76 -24.43
CA LYS A 703 12.42 -15.11 -24.17
C LYS A 703 12.66 -15.99 -25.39
N THR A 704 13.34 -17.10 -25.15
CA THR A 704 13.69 -18.10 -26.15
C THR A 704 13.27 -19.49 -25.68
N GLU A 705 13.17 -20.42 -26.63
CA GLU A 705 13.02 -21.86 -26.35
C GLU A 705 14.10 -22.63 -27.13
N PRO A 706 14.79 -23.62 -26.53
CA PRO A 706 15.79 -24.39 -27.24
C PRO A 706 15.21 -25.11 -28.46
N ILE A 707 15.90 -25.01 -29.60
CA ILE A 707 15.50 -25.65 -30.86
C ILE A 707 16.39 -26.83 -31.21
N VAL A 708 15.83 -27.83 -31.88
CA VAL A 708 16.57 -29.02 -32.34
C VAL A 708 16.48 -29.12 -33.85
N LEU A 709 17.64 -29.29 -34.50
CA LEU A 709 17.75 -29.41 -35.95
C LEU A 709 18.40 -30.73 -36.37
N ASP A 710 17.92 -31.27 -37.48
CA ASP A 710 18.47 -32.48 -38.09
C ASP A 710 19.68 -32.16 -38.98
N LEU A 711 20.69 -33.02 -38.90
CA LEU A 711 21.89 -32.92 -39.74
C LEU A 711 21.60 -33.24 -41.22
N GLY A 712 22.09 -32.38 -42.11
CA GLY A 712 22.02 -32.60 -43.56
C GLY A 712 20.64 -32.36 -44.17
N VAL A 713 19.76 -31.64 -43.45
CA VAL A 713 18.43 -31.24 -43.89
C VAL A 713 18.44 -29.74 -44.19
N LYS A 714 17.94 -29.38 -45.37
CA LYS A 714 17.83 -28.00 -45.86
C LYS A 714 16.47 -27.39 -45.51
N GLU A 715 16.42 -26.06 -45.47
CA GLU A 715 15.20 -25.25 -45.32
C GLU A 715 14.39 -25.66 -44.07
N GLN A 716 15.08 -25.93 -42.96
CA GLN A 716 14.44 -26.27 -41.68
C GLN A 716 13.96 -25.01 -41.01
N ARG A 717 12.65 -24.88 -40.80
CA ARG A 717 12.06 -23.72 -40.14
C ARG A 717 11.55 -24.06 -38.75
N THR A 718 12.05 -23.35 -37.74
CA THR A 718 11.70 -23.56 -36.32
C THR A 718 12.10 -22.34 -35.48
N GLY A 719 11.84 -22.40 -34.18
CA GLY A 719 12.31 -21.40 -33.23
C GLY A 719 11.43 -20.19 -33.08
N LYS A 720 11.60 -19.56 -31.91
CA LYS A 720 10.89 -18.37 -31.50
C LYS A 720 11.74 -17.59 -30.51
N ILE A 721 11.96 -16.31 -30.82
CA ILE A 721 12.59 -15.32 -29.95
C ILE A 721 11.58 -14.21 -29.75
N VAL A 722 11.36 -13.82 -28.49
CA VAL A 722 10.44 -12.74 -28.13
C VAL A 722 11.21 -11.71 -27.32
N ILE A 723 11.33 -10.50 -27.86
CA ILE A 723 11.91 -9.34 -27.19
C ILE A 723 10.74 -8.45 -26.77
N THR A 724 10.66 -8.12 -25.49
CA THR A 724 9.55 -7.32 -24.92
C THR A 724 10.11 -6.13 -24.18
N GLU A 725 9.71 -4.93 -24.58
CA GLU A 725 10.01 -3.72 -23.82
C GLU A 725 9.46 -3.83 -22.39
N SER A 726 10.21 -3.29 -21.43
CA SER A 726 9.77 -3.16 -20.05
C SER A 726 8.78 -2.00 -19.88
N GLN A 727 8.94 -0.94 -20.66
CA GLN A 727 8.11 0.27 -20.70
C GLN A 727 8.03 0.81 -22.13
N VAL A 728 7.06 1.69 -22.40
CA VAL A 728 6.95 2.38 -23.69
C VAL A 728 8.19 3.24 -23.96
N GLU A 729 8.52 3.45 -25.23
CA GLU A 729 9.61 4.33 -25.70
C GLU A 729 11.01 3.95 -25.18
N VAL A 730 11.21 2.71 -24.74
CA VAL A 730 12.54 2.23 -24.34
C VAL A 730 13.39 1.92 -25.58
N PHE A 731 12.82 1.29 -26.60
CA PHE A 731 13.46 1.12 -27.90
C PHE A 731 13.46 2.45 -28.66
N LYS A 732 14.62 3.12 -28.67
CA LYS A 732 14.76 4.46 -29.28
C LYS A 732 14.77 4.41 -30.80
N ARG A 733 14.17 5.41 -31.44
CA ARG A 733 14.18 5.55 -32.89
C ARG A 733 15.61 5.62 -33.44
N GLY A 734 15.87 4.85 -34.50
CA GLY A 734 17.16 4.82 -35.19
C GLY A 734 18.17 3.86 -34.58
N THR A 735 17.82 3.18 -33.48
CA THR A 735 18.62 2.08 -32.94
C THR A 735 18.31 0.75 -33.64
N GLU A 736 19.16 -0.25 -33.47
CA GLU A 736 19.02 -1.55 -34.09
C GLU A 736 19.45 -2.71 -33.20
N PHE A 737 18.76 -3.84 -33.38
CA PHE A 737 19.15 -5.14 -32.86
C PHE A 737 19.90 -5.92 -33.94
N LEU A 738 20.99 -6.57 -33.55
CA LEU A 738 21.75 -7.53 -34.34
C LEU A 738 21.67 -8.90 -33.67
N ILE A 739 21.16 -9.89 -34.40
CA ILE A 739 20.91 -11.22 -33.86
C ILE A 739 21.60 -12.26 -34.74
N ALA A 740 22.55 -12.98 -34.15
CA ALA A 740 23.36 -13.99 -34.83
C ALA A 740 23.47 -15.27 -33.99
N LEU A 741 23.89 -16.36 -34.61
CA LEU A 741 24.14 -17.65 -33.93
C LEU A 741 25.59 -18.05 -34.10
N GLU A 742 26.16 -18.67 -33.06
CA GLU A 742 27.47 -19.29 -33.10
C GLU A 742 27.55 -20.30 -34.25
N ASP A 743 28.54 -20.18 -35.15
CA ASP A 743 28.86 -21.12 -36.24
C ASP A 743 27.71 -21.46 -37.21
N ILE A 744 26.55 -20.78 -37.13
CA ILE A 744 25.33 -21.14 -37.84
C ILE A 744 24.69 -19.88 -38.44
N SER A 745 24.61 -19.85 -39.78
CA SER A 745 23.95 -18.75 -40.49
C SER A 745 22.42 -18.87 -40.49
N ILE A 746 21.75 -17.76 -40.17
CA ILE A 746 20.30 -17.59 -40.32
C ILE A 746 19.99 -17.26 -41.78
N LYS A 747 19.01 -17.96 -42.39
CA LYS A 747 18.67 -17.76 -43.82
C LYS A 747 17.44 -16.90 -44.07
N ASP A 748 16.48 -16.95 -43.16
CA ASP A 748 15.23 -16.19 -43.22
C ASP A 748 14.57 -16.25 -41.83
N ALA A 749 13.68 -15.30 -41.53
CA ALA A 749 12.85 -15.33 -40.33
C ALA A 749 11.59 -14.50 -40.54
N LYS A 750 10.51 -14.87 -39.85
CA LYS A 750 9.30 -14.06 -39.81
C LYS A 750 9.33 -13.16 -38.57
N ILE A 751 9.36 -11.86 -38.78
CA ILE A 751 9.44 -10.85 -37.72
C ILE A 751 8.12 -10.08 -37.66
N SER A 752 7.61 -9.83 -36.47
CA SER A 752 6.36 -9.10 -36.26
C SER A 752 6.35 -8.38 -34.92
N VAL A 753 5.56 -7.31 -34.84
CA VAL A 753 5.34 -6.50 -33.64
C VAL A 753 3.87 -6.59 -33.22
N ASN A 754 3.56 -6.45 -31.93
CA ASN A 754 2.19 -6.30 -31.47
C ASN A 754 1.59 -4.99 -32.03
N SER A 755 0.43 -5.09 -32.68
CA SER A 755 -0.21 -3.92 -33.30
C SER A 755 -0.70 -2.84 -32.32
N GLU A 756 -0.66 -3.12 -31.01
CA GLU A 756 -1.15 -2.22 -29.96
C GLU A 756 -0.09 -1.20 -29.52
N SER A 757 1.20 -1.46 -29.77
CA SER A 757 2.28 -0.59 -29.33
C SER A 757 2.63 0.53 -30.29
N GLU A 758 2.04 0.54 -31.49
CA GLU A 758 2.36 1.50 -32.59
C GLU A 758 3.83 1.53 -33.08
N LEU A 759 4.75 0.80 -32.44
CA LEU A 759 6.15 0.63 -32.86
C LEU A 759 6.26 0.16 -34.34
N GLU A 760 7.05 0.90 -35.13
CA GLU A 760 7.40 0.55 -36.52
C GLU A 760 8.86 0.09 -36.59
N ILE A 761 9.11 -1.00 -37.35
CA ILE A 761 10.45 -1.58 -37.53
C ILE A 761 10.74 -1.82 -39.01
N ASP A 762 12.00 -1.64 -39.39
CA ASP A 762 12.58 -2.18 -40.63
C ASP A 762 13.40 -3.42 -40.29
N THR A 763 13.33 -4.44 -41.15
CA THR A 763 13.97 -5.74 -40.87
C THR A 763 14.72 -6.23 -42.08
N ASP A 764 15.96 -6.65 -41.87
CA ASP A 764 16.81 -7.25 -42.89
C ASP A 764 17.34 -8.60 -42.40
N VAL A 765 17.32 -9.60 -43.27
CA VAL A 765 17.92 -10.92 -43.02
C VAL A 765 18.84 -11.19 -44.19
N ASP A 766 20.11 -10.82 -44.00
CA ASP A 766 21.17 -11.01 -45.00
C ASP A 766 22.46 -11.41 -44.29
N ASP A 767 23.37 -12.05 -45.03
CA ASP A 767 24.71 -12.41 -44.56
C ASP A 767 24.78 -13.19 -43.22
N GLY A 768 23.73 -13.97 -42.90
CA GLY A 768 23.73 -14.93 -41.78
C GLY A 768 23.19 -14.42 -40.45
N TYR A 769 22.77 -13.15 -40.36
CA TYR A 769 22.22 -12.53 -39.16
C TYR A 769 20.87 -11.83 -39.43
N ILE A 770 20.17 -11.46 -38.36
CA ILE A 770 18.95 -10.64 -38.42
C ILE A 770 19.29 -9.24 -37.92
N LYS A 771 18.91 -8.23 -38.71
CA LYS A 771 18.95 -6.82 -38.31
C LYS A 771 17.53 -6.29 -38.15
N ILE A 772 17.24 -5.66 -37.02
CA ILE A 772 15.95 -5.01 -36.76
C ILE A 772 16.23 -3.56 -36.39
N THR A 773 15.87 -2.62 -37.27
CA THR A 773 16.00 -1.18 -37.04
C THR A 773 14.68 -0.61 -36.53
N ILE A 774 14.73 0.17 -35.46
CA ILE A 774 13.56 0.85 -34.91
C ILE A 774 13.28 2.11 -35.73
N GLU A 775 12.18 2.11 -36.50
CA GLU A 775 11.77 3.25 -37.32
C GLU A 775 10.88 4.24 -36.57
N GLU A 776 10.06 3.76 -35.64
CA GLU A 776 9.20 4.56 -34.77
C GLU A 776 9.07 3.90 -33.40
N GLU A 777 9.09 4.72 -32.35
CA GLU A 777 9.03 4.28 -30.94
C GLU A 777 7.61 3.80 -30.60
N SER A 778 7.49 3.04 -29.51
CA SER A 778 6.17 2.59 -29.05
C SER A 778 5.38 3.71 -28.37
N ASP A 779 4.06 3.70 -28.53
CA ASP A 779 3.12 4.62 -27.86
C ASP A 779 2.07 3.83 -27.06
N ASP A 780 1.66 4.36 -25.92
CA ASP A 780 0.67 3.84 -24.95
C ASP A 780 0.89 2.43 -24.36
N VAL A 781 1.51 1.48 -25.08
CA VAL A 781 1.70 0.07 -24.71
C VAL A 781 3.11 -0.41 -25.06
N PRO A 782 3.85 -1.07 -24.14
CA PRO A 782 5.17 -1.61 -24.43
C PRO A 782 5.17 -2.58 -25.62
N ALA A 783 6.17 -2.47 -26.48
CA ALA A 783 6.28 -3.28 -27.68
C ALA A 783 6.79 -4.70 -27.42
N VAL A 784 6.36 -5.61 -28.28
CA VAL A 784 6.74 -7.01 -28.31
C VAL A 784 7.17 -7.36 -29.73
N ILE A 785 8.48 -7.48 -29.94
CA ILE A 785 9.07 -7.96 -31.19
C ILE A 785 9.14 -9.50 -31.11
N THR A 786 8.46 -10.17 -32.03
CA THR A 786 8.46 -11.62 -32.17
C THR A 786 9.15 -12.04 -33.46
N ILE A 787 10.20 -12.84 -33.32
CA ILE A 787 10.95 -13.48 -34.40
C ILE A 787 10.61 -14.97 -34.36
N GLU A 788 10.01 -15.51 -35.41
CA GLU A 788 9.56 -16.90 -35.49
C GLU A 788 9.81 -17.50 -36.87
N ASP A 789 9.65 -18.82 -37.01
CA ASP A 789 9.81 -19.51 -38.31
C ASP A 789 11.20 -19.29 -38.95
N ILE A 790 12.24 -19.31 -38.09
CA ILE A 790 13.64 -19.07 -38.46
C ILE A 790 14.15 -20.23 -39.32
N GLU A 791 14.66 -19.91 -40.52
CA GLU A 791 15.15 -20.86 -41.51
C GLU A 791 16.64 -21.16 -41.35
N PHE A 792 16.98 -22.45 -41.30
CA PHE A 792 18.34 -22.96 -41.20
C PHE A 792 18.67 -23.97 -42.31
N ASP A 793 19.92 -23.95 -42.74
CA ASP A 793 20.48 -24.88 -43.74
C ASP A 793 21.65 -25.68 -43.14
N ILE A 794 21.34 -26.80 -42.47
CA ILE A 794 22.34 -27.56 -41.70
C ILE A 794 23.08 -28.55 -42.60
N TRP A 795 24.37 -28.33 -42.79
CA TRP A 795 25.22 -29.24 -43.55
C TRP A 795 25.47 -30.56 -42.80
N ALA A 796 25.65 -31.65 -43.55
CA ALA A 796 25.90 -32.97 -42.95
C ALA A 796 27.25 -33.08 -42.21
N GLY A 797 28.14 -32.10 -42.41
CA GLY A 797 29.44 -32.00 -41.73
C GLY A 797 29.45 -31.05 -40.54
N THR A 798 28.36 -30.34 -40.25
CA THR A 798 28.26 -29.46 -39.08
C THR A 798 28.42 -30.30 -37.80
N PRO A 799 29.20 -29.83 -36.80
CA PRO A 799 29.32 -30.52 -35.52
C PRO A 799 27.96 -30.74 -34.84
N ARG A 800 27.92 -31.72 -33.92
CA ARG A 800 26.76 -31.96 -33.05
C ARG A 800 27.03 -31.30 -31.71
N GLY A 801 26.04 -30.62 -31.16
CA GLY A 801 26.17 -29.87 -29.92
C GLY A 801 25.13 -28.75 -29.84
N GLY A 802 25.19 -28.02 -28.74
CA GLY A 802 24.50 -26.74 -28.60
C GLY A 802 25.30 -25.62 -29.25
N TYR A 803 24.59 -24.59 -29.65
CA TYR A 803 25.07 -23.38 -30.28
C TYR A 803 24.36 -22.20 -29.62
N ASP A 804 25.13 -21.19 -29.24
CA ASP A 804 24.65 -20.05 -28.47
C ASP A 804 24.06 -18.97 -29.41
N LEU A 805 23.04 -18.26 -28.92
CA LEU A 805 22.43 -17.11 -29.60
C LEU A 805 22.99 -15.80 -29.05
N TYR A 806 23.36 -14.90 -29.95
CA TYR A 806 23.98 -13.62 -29.66
C TYR A 806 23.04 -12.49 -30.08
N ILE A 807 22.78 -11.56 -29.16
CA ILE A 807 21.92 -10.38 -29.37
C ILE A 807 22.72 -9.13 -28.98
N SER A 808 23.00 -8.27 -29.95
CA SER A 808 23.81 -7.05 -29.84
C SER A 808 23.15 -5.89 -30.61
N GLY A 809 23.88 -4.80 -30.84
CA GLY A 809 23.46 -3.59 -31.53
C GLY A 809 23.10 -2.46 -30.58
N ASN A 810 22.97 -1.24 -31.10
CA ASN A 810 22.75 -0.05 -30.29
C ASN A 810 21.35 0.09 -29.68
N ALA A 811 20.43 -0.83 -30.00
CA ALA A 811 19.18 -0.99 -29.28
C ALA A 811 19.34 -1.85 -28.00
N VAL A 812 20.42 -2.65 -27.93
CA VAL A 812 20.77 -3.44 -26.74
C VAL A 812 21.57 -2.57 -25.76
N ASP A 813 22.61 -1.93 -26.27
CA ASP A 813 23.47 -1.00 -25.54
C ASP A 813 23.79 0.21 -26.40
N MET A 814 23.44 1.43 -25.98
CA MET A 814 23.60 2.64 -26.79
C MET A 814 25.06 2.94 -27.19
N ASP A 815 26.03 2.40 -26.46
CA ASP A 815 27.46 2.54 -26.78
C ASP A 815 27.92 1.58 -27.89
N ASN A 816 27.12 0.58 -28.24
CA ASN A 816 27.42 -0.30 -29.36
C ASN A 816 27.45 0.48 -30.68
N GLU A 817 28.41 0.18 -31.54
CA GLU A 817 28.40 0.64 -32.92
C GLU A 817 27.19 0.10 -33.70
N ALA A 818 26.71 0.90 -34.66
CA ALA A 818 25.72 0.46 -35.62
C ALA A 818 26.32 -0.56 -36.61
N ALA A 819 25.51 -1.46 -37.15
CA ALA A 819 25.86 -2.46 -38.14
C ALA A 819 26.50 -1.90 -39.41
N GLU A 820 26.24 -0.63 -39.76
CA GLU A 820 26.89 0.01 -40.91
C GLU A 820 28.33 0.46 -40.61
N ASP A 821 28.66 0.65 -39.34
CA ASP A 821 30.00 0.99 -38.86
C ASP A 821 30.84 -0.27 -38.59
N LEU A 822 30.18 -1.39 -38.26
CA LEU A 822 30.78 -2.72 -38.19
C LEU A 822 31.17 -3.26 -39.59
N ASP A 823 32.36 -3.87 -39.72
CA ASP A 823 32.81 -4.49 -40.98
C ASP A 823 32.25 -5.92 -41.17
N LEU A 824 30.94 -6.09 -40.95
CA LEU A 824 30.26 -7.40 -41.04
C LEU A 824 30.31 -8.00 -42.45
N ASN A 825 30.51 -7.18 -43.48
CA ASN A 825 30.69 -7.66 -44.86
C ASN A 825 32.03 -8.39 -45.07
N SER A 826 32.94 -8.32 -44.10
CA SER A 826 34.28 -8.93 -44.17
C SER A 826 34.38 -10.30 -43.50
N CYS A 827 33.39 -10.69 -42.70
CA CYS A 827 33.31 -12.01 -42.07
C CYS A 827 32.48 -13.00 -42.90
N ASP A 828 32.72 -14.30 -42.70
CA ASP A 828 31.88 -15.34 -43.30
C ASP A 828 30.49 -15.38 -42.59
N GLU A 829 29.44 -15.81 -43.31
CA GLU A 829 28.04 -15.77 -42.81
C GLU A 829 27.79 -16.54 -41.49
N ASP A 830 28.68 -17.47 -41.14
CA ASP A 830 28.66 -18.26 -39.91
C ASP A 830 29.59 -17.74 -38.80
N GLU A 831 30.35 -16.66 -39.05
CA GLU A 831 31.32 -16.07 -38.10
C GLU A 831 30.84 -14.72 -37.51
N VAL A 832 29.65 -14.23 -37.89
CA VAL A 832 29.11 -12.93 -37.43
C VAL A 832 29.02 -12.84 -35.90
N ALA A 833 28.58 -13.91 -35.24
CA ALA A 833 28.46 -13.94 -33.77
C ALA A 833 29.82 -13.83 -33.08
N GLU A 834 30.85 -14.51 -33.59
CA GLU A 834 32.23 -14.44 -33.07
C GLU A 834 32.82 -13.04 -33.30
N TYR A 835 32.56 -12.43 -34.46
CA TYR A 835 33.04 -11.08 -34.77
C TYR A 835 32.51 -10.03 -33.78
N ILE A 836 31.20 -10.06 -33.50
CA ILE A 836 30.57 -9.11 -32.58
C ILE A 836 31.05 -9.35 -31.14
N ASP A 837 31.22 -10.61 -30.73
CA ASP A 837 31.64 -10.96 -29.36
C ASP A 837 33.13 -10.69 -29.07
N ASP A 838 33.99 -10.75 -30.09
CA ASP A 838 35.42 -10.47 -29.95
C ASP A 838 35.72 -8.95 -29.91
N ASP A 839 34.76 -8.12 -30.32
CA ASP A 839 34.88 -6.67 -30.22
C ASP A 839 34.59 -6.19 -28.80
N LYS A 840 35.55 -5.46 -28.21
CA LYS A 840 35.44 -4.96 -26.83
C LYS A 840 34.52 -3.75 -26.71
N GLU A 841 34.19 -3.12 -27.83
CA GLU A 841 33.28 -1.98 -27.90
C GLU A 841 31.83 -2.45 -28.10
N GLN A 842 31.57 -3.76 -28.02
CA GLN A 842 30.24 -4.36 -28.21
C GLN A 842 29.78 -5.12 -26.96
N GLU A 843 28.69 -4.68 -26.36
CA GLU A 843 27.95 -5.41 -25.32
C GLU A 843 26.97 -6.40 -25.96
N VAL A 844 27.06 -7.67 -25.54
CA VAL A 844 26.31 -8.78 -26.14
C VAL A 844 25.57 -9.59 -25.09
N ILE A 845 24.28 -9.81 -25.33
CA ILE A 845 23.46 -10.75 -24.56
C ILE A 845 23.56 -12.14 -25.20
N LYS A 846 24.01 -13.13 -24.42
CA LYS A 846 24.15 -14.53 -24.86
C LYS A 846 23.09 -15.44 -24.26
N GLU A 847 22.41 -16.19 -25.12
CA GLU A 847 21.47 -17.24 -24.74
C GLU A 847 22.07 -18.61 -25.07
N SER A 848 22.63 -19.26 -24.04
CA SER A 848 23.38 -20.51 -24.23
C SER A 848 22.51 -21.70 -24.63
N ASP A 849 23.09 -22.58 -25.46
CA ASP A 849 22.45 -23.80 -25.98
C ASP A 849 21.08 -23.53 -26.64
N PHE A 850 20.90 -22.36 -27.28
CA PHE A 850 19.66 -22.00 -27.96
C PHE A 850 19.34 -22.99 -29.09
N LEU A 851 20.33 -23.39 -29.89
CA LEU A 851 20.17 -24.32 -31.01
C LEU A 851 20.96 -25.60 -30.78
N TYR A 852 20.34 -26.77 -30.97
CA TYR A 852 20.99 -28.07 -30.84
C TYR A 852 20.98 -28.86 -32.15
N ILE A 853 22.15 -29.34 -32.59
CA ILE A 853 22.29 -30.12 -33.83
C ILE A 853 22.41 -31.62 -33.53
N GLY A 854 21.45 -32.39 -34.04
CA GLY A 854 21.37 -33.84 -33.90
C GLY A 854 20.68 -34.30 -32.61
N ASP A 855 20.91 -35.57 -32.25
CA ASP A 855 20.25 -36.18 -31.08
C ASP A 855 20.95 -35.77 -29.77
N SER A 856 20.42 -34.75 -29.10
CA SER A 856 20.02 -34.78 -27.67
C SER A 856 20.08 -33.40 -27.01
N VAL A 857 18.93 -32.88 -26.58
CA VAL A 857 18.87 -32.38 -25.20
C VAL A 857 17.92 -33.29 -24.44
N GLU A 858 18.36 -33.74 -23.27
CA GLU A 858 17.54 -34.46 -22.31
C GLU A 858 16.16 -33.80 -22.25
N ASN A 859 15.09 -34.59 -22.35
CA ASN A 859 13.75 -34.07 -22.08
C ASN A 859 13.82 -33.30 -20.78
N THR A 860 13.47 -32.01 -20.78
CA THR A 860 13.26 -31.23 -19.56
C THR A 860 12.53 -32.14 -18.58
N GLN A 861 13.15 -32.37 -17.41
CA GLN A 861 12.63 -33.34 -16.48
C GLN A 861 11.28 -32.81 -15.96
N ILE A 862 10.17 -33.23 -16.56
CA ILE A 862 8.83 -32.82 -16.16
C ILE A 862 8.58 -33.46 -14.80
N GLN A 863 8.70 -32.68 -13.74
CA GLN A 863 8.37 -33.10 -12.39
C GLN A 863 6.94 -32.67 -12.06
N THR A 864 6.03 -33.63 -12.00
CA THR A 864 4.68 -33.40 -11.48
C THR A 864 4.59 -33.88 -10.04
N VAL A 865 4.05 -33.05 -9.14
CA VAL A 865 3.72 -33.42 -7.76
C VAL A 865 2.21 -33.31 -7.54
N VAL A 866 1.56 -34.42 -7.18
CA VAL A 866 0.13 -34.47 -6.87
C VAL A 866 -0.07 -34.77 -5.39
N ASP A 867 -0.72 -33.86 -4.66
CA ASP A 867 -1.13 -34.05 -3.27
C ASP A 867 -2.58 -34.54 -3.20
N PHE A 868 -2.76 -35.82 -2.88
CA PHE A 868 -4.09 -36.46 -2.80
C PHE A 868 -4.87 -36.07 -1.55
N ARG A 869 -4.24 -35.44 -0.55
CA ARG A 869 -4.90 -34.94 0.67
C ARG A 869 -5.39 -33.51 0.47
N ALA A 870 -4.54 -32.63 -0.06
CA ALA A 870 -4.88 -31.24 -0.35
C ALA A 870 -5.71 -31.09 -1.64
N GLY A 871 -5.61 -32.05 -2.56
CA GLY A 871 -6.26 -31.97 -3.87
C GLY A 871 -5.60 -30.94 -4.79
N THR A 872 -4.29 -30.73 -4.65
CA THR A 872 -3.50 -29.76 -5.41
C THR A 872 -2.44 -30.46 -6.25
N THR A 873 -2.01 -29.81 -7.34
CA THR A 873 -0.94 -30.31 -8.21
C THR A 873 0.02 -29.18 -8.59
N THR A 874 1.31 -29.50 -8.70
CA THR A 874 2.31 -28.67 -9.35
C THR A 874 2.97 -29.41 -10.51
N VAL A 875 3.31 -28.69 -11.57
CA VAL A 875 4.15 -29.15 -12.69
C VAL A 875 5.35 -28.23 -12.73
N ASN A 876 6.55 -28.80 -12.61
CA ASN A 876 7.82 -28.06 -12.52
C ASN A 876 7.78 -26.94 -11.46
N GLY A 877 7.17 -27.22 -10.30
CA GLY A 877 7.03 -26.26 -9.19
C GLY A 877 5.87 -25.26 -9.34
N LYS A 878 5.28 -25.07 -10.54
CA LYS A 878 4.14 -24.18 -10.77
C LYS A 878 2.82 -24.87 -10.48
N LYS A 879 1.91 -24.21 -9.75
CA LYS A 879 0.57 -24.76 -9.43
C LYS A 879 -0.28 -24.87 -10.70
N VAL A 880 -0.86 -26.05 -10.91
CA VAL A 880 -1.76 -26.33 -12.04
C VAL A 880 -3.15 -26.67 -11.50
N ALA A 881 -4.18 -26.02 -12.05
CA ALA A 881 -5.57 -26.29 -11.69
C ALA A 881 -6.00 -27.66 -12.23
N MET A 882 -6.65 -28.46 -11.38
CA MET A 882 -7.21 -29.75 -11.79
C MET A 882 -8.69 -29.57 -12.14
N THR A 883 -9.14 -30.22 -13.21
CA THR A 883 -10.56 -30.22 -13.59
C THR A 883 -11.39 -31.28 -12.86
N SER A 884 -10.72 -32.13 -12.06
CA SER A 884 -11.33 -33.19 -11.26
C SER A 884 -10.54 -33.41 -9.96
N LYS A 885 -11.22 -33.76 -8.86
CA LYS A 885 -10.56 -33.91 -7.54
C LYS A 885 -9.93 -35.31 -7.42
N PRO A 886 -8.62 -35.44 -7.20
CA PRO A 886 -7.98 -36.74 -7.04
C PRO A 886 -8.39 -37.39 -5.71
N TYR A 887 -8.38 -38.71 -5.66
CA TYR A 887 -8.74 -39.46 -4.44
C TYR A 887 -8.02 -40.80 -4.34
N ILE A 888 -8.05 -41.43 -3.16
CA ILE A 888 -7.48 -42.76 -2.92
C ILE A 888 -8.63 -43.74 -2.66
N THR A 889 -8.66 -44.88 -3.37
CA THR A 889 -9.68 -45.92 -3.14
C THR A 889 -9.51 -46.60 -1.79
N THR A 890 -10.54 -47.30 -1.32
CA THR A 890 -10.47 -48.13 -0.10
C THR A 890 -9.43 -49.25 -0.17
N LYS A 891 -8.96 -49.60 -1.37
CA LYS A 891 -7.87 -50.57 -1.59
C LYS A 891 -6.49 -49.91 -1.69
N GLY A 892 -6.39 -48.61 -1.45
CA GLY A 892 -5.14 -47.86 -1.45
C GLY A 892 -4.65 -47.43 -2.83
N TRP A 893 -5.52 -47.39 -3.86
CA TRP A 893 -5.15 -46.94 -5.21
C TRP A 893 -5.42 -45.46 -5.40
N SER A 894 -4.41 -44.72 -5.82
CA SER A 894 -4.52 -43.31 -6.20
C SER A 894 -5.21 -43.17 -7.56
N MET A 895 -6.36 -42.52 -7.56
CA MET A 895 -7.24 -42.29 -8.70
C MET A 895 -7.25 -40.81 -9.08
N ILE A 896 -7.24 -40.53 -10.38
CA ILE A 896 -7.17 -39.17 -10.90
C ILE A 896 -7.88 -39.08 -12.25
N GLY A 897 -8.30 -37.87 -12.62
CA GLY A 897 -8.90 -37.60 -13.92
C GLY A 897 -7.96 -37.97 -15.07
N VAL A 898 -8.42 -38.79 -16.01
CA VAL A 898 -7.60 -39.23 -17.16
C VAL A 898 -7.19 -38.06 -18.06
N ARG A 899 -7.98 -36.99 -18.10
CA ARG A 899 -7.62 -35.75 -18.82
C ARG A 899 -6.52 -34.97 -18.10
N ASP A 900 -6.69 -34.74 -16.80
CA ASP A 900 -5.71 -34.01 -16.00
C ASP A 900 -4.35 -34.72 -16.01
N LEU A 901 -4.36 -36.06 -16.05
CA LEU A 901 -3.17 -36.89 -16.20
C LEU A 901 -2.31 -36.54 -17.41
N ALA A 902 -2.92 -36.45 -18.59
CA ALA A 902 -2.19 -36.16 -19.82
C ALA A 902 -1.61 -34.74 -19.77
N THR A 903 -2.36 -33.77 -19.24
CA THR A 903 -1.86 -32.40 -19.03
C THR A 903 -0.66 -32.34 -18.10
N PHE A 904 -0.62 -33.15 -17.02
CA PHE A 904 0.54 -33.22 -16.13
C PHE A 904 1.81 -33.72 -16.81
N PHE A 905 1.66 -34.50 -17.87
CA PHE A 905 2.75 -35.13 -18.58
C PHE A 905 3.13 -34.39 -19.86
N GLY A 906 2.71 -33.12 -20.00
CA GLY A 906 3.01 -32.28 -21.15
C GLY A 906 2.26 -32.67 -22.43
N ILE A 907 1.18 -33.46 -22.33
CA ILE A 907 0.38 -33.88 -23.47
C ILE A 907 -0.80 -32.92 -23.62
N ASP A 908 -0.89 -32.27 -24.79
CA ASP A 908 -2.00 -31.37 -25.10
C ASP A 908 -3.35 -32.10 -25.04
N SER A 909 -4.36 -31.37 -24.57
CA SER A 909 -5.76 -31.78 -24.56
C SER A 909 -6.29 -32.27 -25.91
N GLU A 910 -5.76 -31.77 -27.04
CA GLU A 910 -6.12 -32.19 -28.39
C GLU A 910 -5.72 -33.64 -28.70
N HIS A 911 -4.70 -34.16 -28.01
CA HIS A 911 -4.24 -35.55 -28.14
C HIS A 911 -5.00 -36.52 -27.26
N ILE A 912 -6.06 -36.06 -26.58
CA ILE A 912 -6.94 -36.86 -25.73
C ILE A 912 -8.33 -36.96 -26.37
N ALA A 913 -8.69 -38.18 -26.78
CA ALA A 913 -10.01 -38.46 -27.33
C ALA A 913 -10.83 -39.35 -26.39
N PHE A 914 -12.15 -39.15 -26.38
CA PHE A 914 -13.09 -40.05 -25.73
C PHE A 914 -14.21 -40.44 -26.70
N GLY A 915 -14.70 -41.67 -26.58
CA GLY A 915 -15.77 -42.19 -27.42
C GLY A 915 -16.58 -43.26 -26.69
N HIS A 916 -17.81 -43.47 -27.11
CA HIS A 916 -18.69 -44.53 -26.60
C HIS A 916 -18.83 -45.63 -27.66
N ASP A 917 -18.81 -46.88 -27.21
CA ASP A 917 -19.17 -48.01 -28.09
C ASP A 917 -20.69 -48.23 -28.18
N ASP A 918 -21.12 -49.21 -28.98
CA ASP A 918 -22.54 -49.55 -29.20
C ASP A 918 -23.31 -49.93 -27.91
N ASN A 919 -22.60 -50.26 -26.83
CA ASN A 919 -23.18 -50.56 -25.52
C ASN A 919 -23.08 -49.37 -24.55
N ASN A 920 -22.77 -48.17 -25.05
CA ASN A 920 -22.57 -46.95 -24.30
C ASN A 920 -21.43 -47.04 -23.27
N VAL A 921 -20.40 -47.86 -23.54
CA VAL A 921 -19.20 -47.94 -22.69
C VAL A 921 -18.17 -46.92 -23.18
N MET A 922 -17.79 -45.99 -22.30
CA MET A 922 -16.80 -44.97 -22.61
C MET A 922 -15.40 -45.57 -22.72
N THR A 923 -14.67 -45.16 -23.75
CA THR A 923 -13.24 -45.41 -23.98
C THR A 923 -12.51 -44.08 -24.02
N VAL A 924 -11.38 -43.98 -23.33
CA VAL A 924 -10.46 -42.83 -23.40
C VAL A 924 -9.19 -43.27 -24.10
N THR A 925 -8.70 -42.43 -25.02
CA THR A 925 -7.48 -42.62 -25.79
C THR A 925 -6.56 -41.42 -25.57
N ILE A 926 -5.32 -41.68 -25.18
CA ILE A 926 -4.25 -40.69 -25.03
C ILE A 926 -3.18 -41.01 -26.06
N THR A 927 -2.75 -39.98 -26.80
CA THR A 927 -1.66 -40.09 -27.77
C THR A 927 -0.50 -39.22 -27.31
N ASN A 928 0.71 -39.77 -27.22
CA ASN A 928 1.94 -39.02 -27.01
C ASN A 928 2.80 -39.12 -28.28
N GLY A 929 2.99 -38.00 -28.98
CA GLY A 929 3.63 -37.92 -30.30
C GLY A 929 2.73 -38.31 -31.49
N THR A 930 3.27 -38.22 -32.71
CA THR A 930 2.53 -38.52 -33.95
C THR A 930 2.26 -40.01 -34.11
N ILE A 931 0.99 -40.39 -34.31
CA ILE A 931 0.57 -41.80 -34.47
C ILE A 931 1.38 -42.49 -35.58
N GLY A 932 2.16 -43.51 -35.21
CA GLY A 932 2.95 -44.31 -36.15
C GLY A 932 4.40 -43.82 -36.34
N ALA A 933 4.79 -42.71 -35.70
CA ALA A 933 6.20 -42.31 -35.60
C ALA A 933 6.94 -43.16 -34.57
N THR A 934 8.24 -43.37 -34.79
CA THR A 934 9.13 -44.02 -33.82
C THR A 934 9.12 -43.22 -32.51
N GLY A 935 8.89 -43.88 -31.37
CA GLY A 935 8.78 -43.22 -30.05
C GLY A 935 7.37 -42.81 -29.64
N SER A 936 6.38 -42.84 -30.55
CA SER A 936 4.99 -42.52 -30.20
C SER A 936 4.34 -43.57 -29.30
N THR A 937 3.48 -43.10 -28.38
CA THR A 937 2.75 -43.96 -27.44
C THR A 937 1.25 -43.71 -27.51
N LEU A 938 0.48 -44.77 -27.74
CA LEU A 938 -0.97 -44.78 -27.77
C LEU A 938 -1.52 -45.59 -26.60
N VAL A 939 -2.22 -44.93 -25.67
CA VAL A 939 -2.81 -45.54 -24.48
C VAL A 939 -4.33 -45.52 -24.59
N THR A 940 -4.99 -46.67 -24.43
CA THR A 940 -6.46 -46.77 -24.44
C THR A 940 -7.00 -47.51 -23.22
N ILE A 941 -8.08 -47.00 -22.64
CA ILE A 941 -8.71 -47.54 -21.43
C ILE A 941 -10.23 -47.42 -21.50
N LYS A 942 -10.94 -48.45 -21.03
CA LYS A 942 -12.41 -48.53 -21.07
C LYS A 942 -13.02 -48.45 -19.68
N ASN A 943 -14.18 -47.81 -19.56
CA ASN A 943 -14.96 -47.78 -18.32
C ASN A 943 -15.31 -49.19 -17.85
N GLY A 944 -15.08 -49.46 -16.56
CA GLY A 944 -15.25 -50.77 -15.94
C GLY A 944 -14.16 -51.79 -16.28
N SER A 945 -13.18 -51.45 -17.11
CA SER A 945 -12.07 -52.34 -17.48
C SER A 945 -10.88 -52.15 -16.54
N LYS A 946 -10.25 -53.27 -16.20
CA LYS A 946 -8.91 -53.34 -15.57
C LYS A 946 -7.78 -53.48 -16.59
N ILE A 947 -8.10 -53.36 -17.88
CA ILE A 947 -7.13 -53.53 -18.97
C ILE A 947 -6.90 -52.16 -19.60
N LEU A 948 -5.64 -51.72 -19.54
CA LEU A 948 -5.04 -50.60 -20.26
C LEU A 948 -4.35 -51.16 -21.50
N THR A 949 -4.55 -50.61 -22.70
CA THR A 949 -3.83 -51.08 -23.90
C THR A 949 -2.82 -50.03 -24.33
N VAL A 950 -1.55 -50.40 -24.43
CA VAL A 950 -0.43 -49.53 -24.79
C VAL A 950 0.15 -50.01 -26.12
N ASN A 951 0.05 -49.21 -27.18
CA ASN A 951 0.51 -49.57 -28.53
C ASN A 951 0.00 -50.96 -28.98
N GLY A 952 -1.28 -51.26 -28.68
CA GLY A 952 -1.92 -52.55 -28.99
C GLY A 952 -1.60 -53.70 -28.02
N THR A 953 -0.72 -53.50 -27.04
CA THR A 953 -0.35 -54.49 -26.02
C THR A 953 -1.15 -54.28 -24.72
N PRO A 954 -1.87 -55.30 -24.21
CA PRO A 954 -2.64 -55.15 -22.98
C PRO A 954 -1.74 -55.17 -21.73
N LYS A 955 -1.95 -54.19 -20.83
CA LYS A 955 -1.39 -54.06 -19.49
C LYS A 955 -2.53 -54.10 -18.46
N ILE A 956 -2.38 -54.93 -17.42
CA ILE A 956 -3.41 -55.12 -16.39
C ILE A 956 -3.20 -54.10 -15.27
N MET A 957 -4.29 -53.45 -14.86
CA MET A 957 -4.37 -52.58 -13.69
C MET A 957 -5.12 -53.31 -12.57
N ASP A 958 -4.80 -53.02 -11.31
CA ASP A 958 -5.47 -53.67 -10.18
C ASP A 958 -6.82 -53.04 -9.81
N GLU A 959 -7.04 -51.78 -10.22
CA GLU A 959 -8.32 -51.08 -10.10
C GLU A 959 -8.84 -50.68 -11.48
N ALA A 960 -10.16 -50.71 -11.66
CA ALA A 960 -10.78 -50.42 -12.95
C ALA A 960 -10.92 -48.91 -13.17
N MET A 961 -10.97 -48.48 -14.43
CA MET A 961 -11.42 -47.13 -14.75
C MET A 961 -12.89 -46.96 -14.36
N THR A 962 -13.24 -45.84 -13.77
CA THR A 962 -14.62 -45.52 -13.36
C THR A 962 -15.02 -44.12 -13.82
N ILE A 963 -16.31 -43.88 -13.92
CA ILE A 963 -16.85 -42.52 -14.08
C ILE A 963 -17.23 -41.99 -12.70
N GLY A 964 -16.67 -40.85 -12.32
CA GLY A 964 -17.01 -40.16 -11.08
C GLY A 964 -18.40 -39.52 -11.12
N SER A 965 -18.89 -39.07 -9.96
CA SER A 965 -20.16 -38.35 -9.83
C SER A 965 -20.17 -36.98 -10.53
N ASP A 966 -18.99 -36.47 -10.87
CA ASP A 966 -18.71 -35.27 -11.66
C ASP A 966 -18.70 -35.53 -13.18
N ASN A 967 -19.10 -36.73 -13.63
CA ASN A 967 -19.03 -37.19 -15.02
C ASN A 967 -17.60 -37.22 -15.61
N ARG A 968 -16.55 -37.32 -14.78
CA ARG A 968 -15.16 -37.45 -15.24
C ARG A 968 -14.67 -38.89 -15.22
N ALA A 969 -13.77 -39.22 -16.14
CA ALA A 969 -13.09 -40.51 -16.18
C ALA A 969 -11.97 -40.55 -15.15
N TYR A 970 -12.01 -41.50 -14.21
CA TYR A 970 -10.94 -41.72 -13.24
C TYR A 970 -10.24 -43.05 -13.49
N ALA A 971 -8.91 -43.04 -13.46
CA ALA A 971 -8.10 -44.24 -13.59
C ALA A 971 -6.93 -44.23 -12.60
N PRO A 972 -6.35 -45.41 -12.32
CA PRO A 972 -5.11 -45.50 -11.54
C PRO A 972 -3.98 -44.73 -12.20
N ILE A 973 -3.36 -43.81 -11.46
CA ILE A 973 -2.34 -42.91 -12.00
C ILE A 973 -1.06 -43.63 -12.44
N ARG A 974 -0.55 -44.56 -11.62
CA ARG A 974 0.74 -45.21 -11.83
C ARG A 974 0.81 -46.02 -13.12
N PRO A 975 -0.13 -46.93 -13.44
CA PRO A 975 -0.04 -47.73 -14.66
C PRO A 975 -0.06 -46.91 -15.95
N ILE A 976 -0.74 -45.76 -15.94
CA ILE A 976 -0.82 -44.81 -17.06
C ILE A 976 0.48 -44.01 -17.17
N ALA A 977 1.00 -43.47 -16.06
CA ALA A 977 2.28 -42.78 -16.04
C ALA A 977 3.42 -43.67 -16.56
N GLU A 978 3.51 -44.91 -16.06
CA GLU A 978 4.48 -45.90 -16.56
C GLU A 978 4.25 -46.27 -18.04
N ALA A 979 2.99 -46.27 -18.51
CA ALA A 979 2.68 -46.55 -19.90
C ALA A 979 3.15 -45.41 -20.82
N LEU A 980 3.21 -44.19 -20.32
CA LEU A 980 3.68 -43.00 -21.01
C LEU A 980 5.20 -42.77 -20.84
N GLY A 981 5.91 -43.67 -20.14
CA GLY A 981 7.37 -43.62 -20.00
C GLY A 981 7.89 -42.99 -18.71
N LEU A 982 7.03 -42.69 -17.73
CA LEU A 982 7.41 -41.93 -16.53
C LEU A 982 7.78 -42.82 -15.34
N SER A 983 8.69 -42.34 -14.51
CA SER A 983 9.01 -42.85 -13.17
C SER A 983 8.04 -42.30 -12.13
N VAL A 984 7.69 -43.13 -11.13
CA VAL A 984 6.70 -42.79 -10.10
C VAL A 984 7.27 -43.00 -8.69
N SER A 985 7.26 -41.95 -7.87
CA SER A 985 7.53 -42.01 -6.43
C SER A 985 6.27 -41.73 -5.62
N TRP A 986 6.11 -42.38 -4.47
CA TRP A 986 4.96 -42.22 -3.58
C TRP A 986 5.41 -42.03 -2.14
N ASN A 987 4.95 -40.94 -1.51
CA ASN A 987 5.11 -40.71 -0.09
C ASN A 987 3.80 -41.06 0.66
N PRO A 988 3.74 -42.21 1.37
CA PRO A 988 2.54 -42.64 2.07
C PRO A 988 2.22 -41.81 3.33
N ALA A 989 3.17 -41.06 3.89
CA ALA A 989 2.93 -40.24 5.08
C ALA A 989 2.15 -38.96 4.75
N THR A 990 2.41 -38.39 3.57
CA THR A 990 1.79 -37.13 3.10
C THR A 990 0.73 -37.36 2.03
N ASN A 991 0.59 -38.58 1.51
CA ASN A 991 -0.25 -38.91 0.35
C ASN A 991 0.12 -38.12 -0.91
N VAL A 992 1.42 -37.95 -1.14
CA VAL A 992 1.97 -37.20 -2.28
C VAL A 992 2.59 -38.18 -3.29
N ALA A 993 2.22 -38.04 -4.57
CA ALA A 993 2.86 -38.75 -5.67
C ALA A 993 3.72 -37.79 -6.50
N THR A 994 4.92 -38.23 -6.87
CA THR A 994 5.84 -37.49 -7.73
C THR A 994 6.10 -38.28 -9.00
N PHE A 995 6.00 -37.63 -10.16
CA PHE A 995 6.19 -38.21 -11.48
C PHE A 995 7.32 -37.48 -12.19
N THR A 996 8.23 -38.21 -12.83
CA THR A 996 9.35 -37.67 -13.60
C THR A 996 9.50 -38.46 -14.90
N ASN A 997 9.73 -37.80 -16.03
CA ASN A 997 10.15 -38.46 -17.28
C ASN A 997 11.62 -38.88 -17.23
#